data_AF-A0A1N7KHD9-F1
#
_entry.id   AF-A0A1N7KHD9-F1
#
_cell.length_a   1.000
_cell.length_b   1.000
_cell.length_c   1.000
_cell.angle_alpha   90.00
_cell.angle_beta   90.00
_cell.angle_gamma   90.00
#
_symmetry.space_group_name_H-M   'P 1'
#
loop_
_entity.id
_entity.type
_entity.pdbx_description
1 polymer ?
#
loop_
_entity_poly.entity_id
_entity_poly.type
_entity_poly.pdbx_seq_one_letter_code
_entity_poly.pdbx_strand_id
1 'polypeptide(L)'
;MIKTWILYIVLLSLFPVLIFSQQQSSQLASKKDSLMPGMSTSISFSLENPSAEDKIYDCTVTASSPFLKPILGKEEFKIAANEKTVYIVPIRIATEAAQGLYSVTLYGTDRHGGAHFIKTLKITISGNRKLSLTSLNSPEFVRAGETIRASFLLKNGGNITEKLILESKNAVVDHDASITLGPNESKVVDIYKVTNAELGQNEFQNLNLSVYSPDNPKENQTAYISTKVISIKPVEDDIYHRLPVSASISFIGMQNMGIYQDGFQGEVYGKGTLDKENKNQIEFHAVSANPVEFNSFTQYEEYFINYKRDHFFVHLGDKTYSASYLTEFARYGRGAEVRYDFKKISIGGFYNHPRFFRDIKDEWNVYSTFRIRKESEITAGYLYKIPRKGEMNFGNIRLDSEAHLPYTAGKFKISKNIVLSGEAAYSKTVNTDGTAYLAQAQANFERLSGNLIYMRASPKFAGYFTNTGTFNGSIQYKISSKLNVFGNYTQDAKNFQRDTLFYAAPYRRFLQYGIQYKYTSNGLITVYNGFQKYQDRLEPKQFDYYEQYFKVSVDQQIGKFQVNLQGQFGKTNNYLSGFNGNSSFYTTNISFEKFKTSFNIYASYAITSRYQMQNEKQVYYGARIFSRFSDKTSLSVFYQNNYMPEEYFRDRNLFEVLFHQQLFPGSELDLSGRYSLQRGELGNKDFIFSLRYTLRLNMPVQKTAEYTSLSGNISNLGVKKTEGIKLMLGNHLSITDKEGNYQFRNIVPGEYFLEIDRSTADINDITNISFPASLHLANKENIFNFGLTTAATIKGNIQLSDKEDKDRYHFVQYQPKNEKNKRQSIIIEASNGEQTYRKIVFIGENFDFTYLRPGEWKVKLYRNGLDKRYKIAVDSFQCNLKTSEIQTIAIHIVKQQSEIKYQEEMIKVGYNEAKKKK
;
A
#
# COMPACT_ATOMS: atom_id res chain seq x y z
N MET A 1 35.21 18.67 25.42
CA MET A 1 36.28 17.72 25.79
C MET A 1 36.63 17.73 27.28
N ILE A 2 36.45 18.83 28.03
CA ILE A 2 36.73 18.88 29.49
C ILE A 2 35.68 18.11 30.34
N LYS A 3 34.43 17.99 29.88
CA LYS A 3 33.38 17.22 30.59
C LYS A 3 33.59 15.71 30.61
N THR A 4 34.26 15.13 29.62
CA THR A 4 34.56 13.69 29.58
C THR A 4 35.66 13.32 30.57
N TRP A 5 36.63 14.21 30.79
CA TRP A 5 37.73 13.98 31.74
C TRP A 5 37.29 14.06 33.21
N ILE A 6 36.35 14.95 33.54
CA ILE A 6 35.79 15.04 34.90
C ILE A 6 34.97 13.80 35.25
N LEU A 7 34.31 13.16 34.28
CA LEU A 7 33.59 11.91 34.51
C LEU A 7 34.53 10.73 34.80
N TYR A 8 35.68 10.66 34.13
CA TYR A 8 36.71 9.65 34.42
C TYR A 8 37.40 9.90 35.77
N ILE A 9 37.65 11.16 36.13
CA ILE A 9 38.24 11.51 37.43
C ILE A 9 37.29 11.17 38.59
N VAL A 10 35.98 11.40 38.42
CA VAL A 10 34.97 11.02 39.44
C VAL A 10 34.75 9.51 39.50
N LEU A 11 34.88 8.77 38.39
CA LEU A 11 34.82 7.29 38.40
C LEU A 11 36.10 6.65 38.98
N LEU A 12 37.27 7.28 38.84
CA LEU A 12 38.53 6.82 39.40
C LEU A 12 38.76 7.27 40.87
N SER A 13 38.14 8.36 41.32
CA SER A 13 38.29 8.87 42.70
C SER A 13 37.31 8.27 43.71
N LEU A 14 36.30 7.50 43.26
CA LEU A 14 35.32 6.83 44.12
C LEU A 14 35.64 5.34 44.39
N PHE A 15 36.78 4.82 43.92
CA PHE A 15 37.27 3.50 44.27
C PHE A 15 38.67 3.57 44.88
N PRO A 16 38.82 3.46 46.21
CA PRO A 16 40.13 3.27 46.80
C PRO A 16 40.66 1.89 46.40
N VAL A 17 41.74 1.90 45.62
CA VAL A 17 42.62 0.75 45.41
C VAL A 17 43.25 0.41 46.76
N LEU A 18 42.68 -0.57 47.44
CA LEU A 18 43.33 -1.27 48.54
C LEU A 18 43.98 -2.53 47.97
N ILE A 19 45.27 -2.41 47.67
CA ILE A 19 46.19 -3.55 47.65
C ILE A 19 46.64 -3.72 49.09
N PHE A 20 45.99 -4.64 49.82
CA PHE A 20 46.54 -5.30 51.00
C PHE A 20 45.85 -6.66 51.16
N SER A 21 46.67 -7.71 51.01
CA SER A 21 46.62 -8.97 51.76
C SER A 21 45.26 -9.32 52.41
N GLN A 22 44.41 -10.05 51.69
CA GLN A 22 43.29 -10.75 52.30
C GLN A 22 43.69 -12.19 52.63
N GLN A 23 43.75 -12.45 53.94
CA GLN A 23 43.48 -13.75 54.51
C GLN A 23 42.34 -14.43 53.78
N GLN A 24 42.62 -15.65 53.37
CA GLN A 24 41.71 -16.61 52.77
C GLN A 24 40.49 -16.80 53.69
N SER A 25 39.41 -16.08 53.42
CA SER A 25 38.14 -16.27 54.11
C SER A 25 37.43 -17.50 53.53
N SER A 26 37.11 -18.43 54.41
CA SER A 26 36.52 -19.76 54.22
C SER A 26 35.06 -19.79 53.73
N GLN A 27 34.70 -18.96 52.74
CA GLN A 27 33.36 -18.95 52.13
C GLN A 27 33.40 -18.76 50.61
N LEU A 28 33.97 -19.73 49.89
CA LEU A 28 33.87 -19.83 48.42
C LEU A 28 32.81 -20.85 47.97
N ALA A 29 31.80 -21.10 48.82
CA ALA A 29 30.82 -22.16 48.63
C ALA A 29 29.36 -21.66 48.73
N SER A 30 28.96 -20.64 47.96
CA SER A 30 27.52 -20.33 47.83
C SER A 30 27.06 -19.45 46.66
N LYS A 31 27.83 -19.29 45.57
CA LYS A 31 27.25 -18.69 44.35
C LYS A 31 26.40 -19.76 43.63
N LYS A 32 25.09 -19.75 43.88
CA LYS A 32 24.09 -20.57 43.15
C LYS A 32 23.96 -20.01 41.74
N ASP A 33 24.91 -20.34 40.88
CA ASP A 33 24.94 -19.85 39.51
C ASP A 33 23.85 -20.54 38.66
N SER A 34 23.08 -19.71 37.95
CA SER A 34 22.11 -20.15 36.95
C SER A 34 22.89 -20.58 35.71
N LEU A 35 22.88 -21.88 35.40
CA LEU A 35 23.70 -22.47 34.34
C LEU A 35 22.93 -22.47 33.02
N MET A 36 23.61 -22.29 31.88
CA MET A 36 22.96 -22.36 30.56
C MET A 36 23.07 -23.78 29.98
N PRO A 37 22.02 -24.27 29.28
CA PRO A 37 22.09 -25.55 28.57
C PRO A 37 23.15 -25.51 27.46
N GLY A 38 23.76 -26.65 27.15
CA GLY A 38 24.78 -26.78 26.10
C GLY A 38 26.20 -26.33 26.47
N MET A 39 26.42 -25.86 27.70
CA MET A 39 27.73 -25.48 28.21
C MET A 39 28.38 -26.61 29.03
N SER A 40 29.72 -26.60 29.07
CA SER A 40 30.50 -27.33 30.08
C SER A 40 30.92 -26.35 31.17
N THR A 41 30.68 -26.71 32.42
CA THR A 41 31.00 -25.88 33.59
C THR A 41 31.56 -26.76 34.71
N SER A 42 32.07 -26.16 35.77
CA SER A 42 32.60 -26.90 36.93
C SER A 42 31.87 -26.50 38.19
N ILE A 43 31.52 -27.49 39.01
CA ILE A 43 30.92 -27.29 40.33
C ILE A 43 31.92 -27.70 41.42
N SER A 44 31.94 -26.97 42.52
CA SER A 44 32.91 -27.15 43.60
C SER A 44 32.27 -27.73 44.84
N PHE A 45 32.78 -28.86 45.33
CA PHE A 45 32.42 -29.46 46.61
C PHE A 45 33.49 -29.17 47.65
N SER A 46 33.12 -28.55 48.77
CA SER A 46 34.03 -28.38 49.91
C SER A 46 34.12 -29.69 50.69
N LEU A 47 35.33 -30.25 50.77
CA LEU A 47 35.66 -31.45 51.52
C LEU A 47 36.61 -31.11 52.68
N GLU A 48 36.49 -31.85 53.77
CA GLU A 48 37.29 -31.64 54.98
C GLU A 48 37.70 -33.01 55.52
N ASN A 49 39.00 -33.17 55.80
CA ASN A 49 39.52 -34.36 56.48
C ASN A 49 39.84 -34.00 57.95
N PRO A 50 38.94 -34.29 58.91
CA PRO A 50 39.16 -33.95 60.31
C PRO A 50 40.09 -34.94 61.06
N SER A 51 40.68 -35.94 60.40
CA SER A 51 41.57 -36.90 61.06
C SER A 51 43.05 -36.49 60.99
N ALA A 52 43.83 -37.03 61.93
CA ALA A 52 45.28 -36.82 62.02
C ALA A 52 46.10 -37.61 60.97
N GLU A 53 45.44 -38.42 60.15
CA GLU A 53 46.04 -39.17 59.05
C GLU A 53 45.53 -38.69 57.69
N ASP A 54 46.39 -38.80 56.67
CA ASP A 54 46.04 -38.53 55.28
C ASP A 54 45.00 -39.55 54.80
N LYS A 55 43.94 -39.06 54.16
CA LYS A 55 42.90 -39.92 53.58
C LYS A 55 42.92 -39.89 52.08
N ILE A 56 42.77 -41.06 51.47
CA ILE A 56 42.64 -41.23 50.03
C ILE A 56 41.22 -41.74 49.77
N TYR A 57 40.43 -40.93 49.08
CA TYR A 57 39.06 -41.24 48.73
C TYR A 57 38.95 -41.63 47.26
N ASP A 58 38.23 -42.72 47.00
CA ASP A 58 37.71 -43.03 45.67
C ASP A 58 36.42 -42.22 45.48
N CYS A 59 36.48 -41.17 44.66
CA CYS A 59 35.35 -40.30 44.40
C CYS A 59 34.54 -40.78 43.20
N THR A 60 33.21 -40.84 43.33
CA THR A 60 32.26 -41.08 42.22
C THR A 60 31.21 -39.98 42.20
N VAL A 61 30.84 -39.52 41.01
CA VAL A 61 29.85 -38.46 40.83
C VAL A 61 28.65 -38.99 40.06
N THR A 62 27.45 -38.71 40.56
CA THR A 62 26.20 -38.92 39.83
C THR A 62 25.39 -37.64 39.76
N ALA A 63 24.52 -37.53 38.75
CA ALA A 63 23.61 -36.40 38.59
C ALA A 63 22.16 -36.90 38.59
N SER A 64 21.23 -36.04 38.97
CA SER A 64 19.79 -36.34 39.02
C SER A 64 19.15 -36.56 37.65
N SER A 65 19.89 -36.33 36.56
CA SER A 65 19.40 -36.49 35.19
C SER A 65 20.53 -36.91 34.24
N PRO A 66 20.25 -37.78 33.26
CA PRO A 66 21.23 -38.18 32.24
C PRO A 66 21.67 -37.03 31.33
N PHE A 67 20.94 -35.90 31.33
CA PHE A 67 21.29 -34.68 30.58
C PHE A 67 22.40 -33.87 31.25
N LEU A 68 22.78 -34.19 32.49
CA LEU A 68 23.96 -33.67 33.16
C LEU A 68 24.97 -34.80 33.25
N LYS A 69 26.06 -34.71 32.49
CA LYS A 69 27.11 -35.71 32.49
C LYS A 69 28.33 -35.18 33.23
N PRO A 70 28.65 -35.70 34.42
CA PRO A 70 29.98 -35.51 35.01
C PRO A 70 31.04 -35.99 34.02
N ILE A 71 32.07 -35.19 33.80
CA ILE A 71 33.17 -35.52 32.89
C ILE A 71 34.20 -36.38 33.61
N LEU A 72 34.37 -36.19 34.92
CA LEU A 72 35.20 -37.04 35.78
C LEU A 72 34.42 -38.27 36.23
N GLY A 73 35.05 -39.44 36.12
CA GLY A 73 34.53 -40.72 36.59
C GLY A 73 34.96 -41.01 38.03
N LYS A 74 35.71 -42.10 38.20
CA LYS A 74 36.41 -42.44 39.45
C LYS A 74 37.78 -41.80 39.44
N GLU A 75 38.04 -40.89 40.37
CA GLU A 75 39.39 -40.36 40.62
C GLU A 75 39.78 -40.53 42.08
N GLU A 76 41.05 -40.84 42.28
CA GLU A 76 41.66 -40.90 43.61
C GLU A 76 41.97 -39.47 44.06
N PHE A 77 41.39 -39.08 45.19
CA PHE A 77 41.60 -37.74 45.75
C PHE A 77 42.16 -37.85 47.16
N LYS A 78 43.40 -37.36 47.33
CA LYS A 78 44.10 -37.33 48.61
C LYS A 78 43.81 -36.03 49.34
N ILE A 79 43.40 -36.11 50.59
CA ILE A 79 43.20 -34.97 51.49
C ILE A 79 44.14 -35.15 52.69
N ALA A 80 45.06 -34.21 52.90
CA ALA A 80 45.99 -34.31 54.01
C ALA A 80 45.28 -34.23 55.37
N ALA A 81 45.94 -34.69 56.43
CA ALA A 81 45.42 -34.61 57.78
C ALA A 81 45.03 -33.16 58.17
N ASN A 82 43.83 -32.99 58.74
CA ASN A 82 43.24 -31.69 59.13
C ASN A 82 43.08 -30.64 58.01
N GLU A 83 43.10 -31.05 56.74
CA GLU A 83 42.98 -30.13 55.60
C GLU A 83 41.52 -29.92 55.16
N LYS A 84 41.19 -28.66 54.78
CA LYS A 84 39.99 -28.31 54.01
C LYS A 84 40.38 -28.04 52.58
N THR A 85 39.80 -28.80 51.66
CA THR A 85 40.10 -28.69 50.22
C THR A 85 38.82 -28.65 49.40
N VAL A 86 38.93 -28.22 48.15
CA VAL A 86 37.79 -28.11 47.22
C VAL A 86 37.96 -29.11 46.10
N TYR A 87 37.00 -30.02 45.98
CA TYR A 87 36.94 -30.97 44.87
C TYR A 87 36.09 -30.40 43.74
N ILE A 88 36.71 -30.18 42.58
CA ILE A 88 36.07 -29.56 41.43
C ILE A 88 35.58 -30.65 40.48
N VAL A 89 34.28 -30.68 40.22
CA VAL A 89 33.63 -31.61 39.30
C VAL A 89 33.24 -30.86 38.03
N PRO A 90 33.92 -31.08 36.90
CA PRO A 90 33.46 -30.60 35.61
C PRO A 90 32.24 -31.41 35.16
N ILE A 91 31.17 -30.71 34.80
CA ILE A 91 29.91 -31.25 34.31
C ILE A 91 29.60 -30.68 32.92
N ARG A 92 29.12 -31.54 32.02
CA ARG A 92 28.57 -31.15 30.72
C ARG A 92 27.05 -31.15 30.80
N ILE A 93 26.44 -30.02 30.47
CA ILE A 93 24.99 -29.87 30.41
C ILE A 93 24.55 -30.02 28.97
N ALA A 94 23.70 -31.00 28.69
CA ALA A 94 23.13 -31.21 27.36
C ALA A 94 22.29 -30.00 26.91
N THR A 95 22.19 -29.79 25.61
CA THR A 95 21.36 -28.72 25.01
C THR A 95 19.88 -28.92 25.27
N GLU A 96 19.45 -30.17 25.43
CA GLU A 96 18.07 -30.58 25.67
C GLU A 96 17.68 -30.57 27.15
N ALA A 97 18.62 -30.22 28.05
CA ALA A 97 18.35 -30.18 29.48
C ALA A 97 17.30 -29.10 29.80
N ALA A 98 16.11 -29.54 30.19
CA ALA A 98 14.98 -28.66 30.47
C ALA A 98 15.31 -27.62 31.56
N GLN A 99 14.64 -26.48 31.52
CA GLN A 99 14.72 -25.49 32.60
C GLN A 99 14.25 -26.11 33.93
N GLY A 100 15.05 -25.96 34.99
CA GLY A 100 14.67 -26.50 36.30
C GLY A 100 15.83 -26.66 37.28
N LEU A 101 15.49 -27.23 38.43
CA LEU A 101 16.43 -27.58 39.50
C LEU A 101 16.93 -29.01 39.32
N TYR A 102 18.25 -29.17 39.28
CA TYR A 102 18.94 -30.45 39.21
C TYR A 102 19.87 -30.60 40.40
N SER A 103 20.29 -31.82 40.71
CA SER A 103 21.27 -32.08 41.75
C SER A 103 22.42 -32.93 41.25
N VAL A 104 23.64 -32.60 41.69
CA VAL A 104 24.83 -33.40 41.47
C VAL A 104 25.32 -33.90 42.83
N THR A 105 25.57 -35.19 42.93
CA THR A 105 25.93 -35.88 44.16
C THR A 105 27.31 -36.50 44.01
N LEU A 106 28.20 -36.13 44.93
CA LEU A 106 29.54 -36.67 45.08
C LEU A 106 29.54 -37.71 46.20
N TYR A 107 30.01 -38.91 45.90
CA TYR A 107 30.25 -39.99 46.85
C TYR A 107 31.75 -40.19 46.97
N GLY A 108 32.29 -40.18 48.18
CA GLY A 108 33.68 -40.55 48.44
C GLY A 108 33.75 -41.75 49.37
N THR A 109 34.58 -42.75 49.04
CA THR A 109 34.82 -43.91 49.88
C THR A 109 36.31 -44.01 50.22
N ASP A 110 36.63 -44.04 51.51
CA ASP A 110 38.00 -44.16 52.02
C ASP A 110 38.54 -45.57 51.77
N ARG A 111 39.71 -45.65 51.14
CA ARG A 111 40.35 -46.91 50.72
C ARG A 111 40.93 -47.73 51.89
N HIS A 112 41.26 -47.07 53.01
CA HIS A 112 41.95 -47.72 54.12
C HIS A 112 41.07 -47.91 55.36
N GLY A 113 40.06 -47.04 55.55
CA GLY A 113 39.23 -47.03 56.77
C GLY A 113 37.73 -47.32 56.58
N GLY A 114 37.25 -47.52 55.36
CA GLY A 114 35.82 -47.80 55.07
C GLY A 114 34.84 -46.63 55.31
N ALA A 115 35.34 -45.46 55.74
CA ALA A 115 34.53 -44.26 55.91
C ALA A 115 34.03 -43.73 54.56
N HIS A 116 32.76 -43.32 54.48
CA HIS A 116 32.18 -42.74 53.26
C HIS A 116 31.52 -41.40 53.54
N PHE A 117 31.51 -40.52 52.54
CA PHE A 117 30.76 -39.26 52.59
C PHE A 117 29.89 -39.09 51.34
N ILE A 118 28.79 -38.37 51.51
CA ILE A 118 27.89 -37.98 50.42
C ILE A 118 27.68 -36.47 50.50
N LYS A 119 27.96 -35.76 49.42
CA LYS A 119 27.69 -34.32 49.30
C LYS A 119 26.81 -34.09 48.08
N THR A 120 25.70 -33.38 48.25
CA THR A 120 24.77 -33.05 47.15
C THR A 120 24.70 -31.53 46.97
N LEU A 121 24.89 -31.07 45.74
CA LEU A 121 24.75 -29.68 45.34
C LEU A 121 23.53 -29.53 44.42
N LYS A 122 22.69 -28.52 44.66
CA LYS A 122 21.59 -28.16 43.76
C LYS A 122 22.06 -27.11 42.76
N ILE A 123 21.84 -27.36 41.48
CA ILE A 123 22.13 -26.45 40.37
C ILE A 123 20.83 -26.09 39.63
N THR A 124 20.76 -24.86 39.11
CA THR A 124 19.57 -24.40 38.36
C THR A 124 19.94 -24.22 36.90
N ILE A 125 19.21 -24.86 35.99
CA ILE A 125 19.35 -24.65 34.55
C ILE A 125 18.39 -23.55 34.12
N SER A 126 18.94 -22.52 33.48
CA SER A 126 18.22 -21.37 32.95
C SER A 126 17.43 -21.73 31.71
N GLY A 127 16.26 -21.12 31.54
CA GLY A 127 15.47 -21.25 30.31
C GLY A 127 16.10 -20.45 29.17
N ASN A 128 16.13 -21.05 27.97
CA ASN A 128 16.59 -20.48 26.72
C ASN A 128 15.53 -20.77 25.64
N ARG A 129 14.95 -19.71 25.06
CA ARG A 129 13.93 -19.79 24.01
C ARG A 129 14.57 -19.64 22.65
N LYS A 130 14.23 -20.51 21.70
CA LYS A 130 14.74 -20.43 20.33
C LYS A 130 13.79 -21.15 19.37
N LEU A 131 12.79 -20.43 18.87
CA LEU A 131 11.88 -20.95 17.85
C LEU A 131 12.43 -20.69 16.45
N SER A 132 12.23 -21.64 15.55
CA SER A 132 12.54 -21.48 14.12
C SER A 132 11.39 -22.00 13.28
N LEU A 133 11.01 -21.22 12.26
CA LEU A 133 9.96 -21.56 11.30
C LEU A 133 10.55 -21.45 9.90
N THR A 134 10.46 -22.53 9.13
CA THR A 134 11.03 -22.59 7.77
C THR A 134 10.02 -23.18 6.79
N SER A 135 10.00 -22.67 5.56
CA SER A 135 9.18 -23.25 4.48
C SER A 135 9.76 -24.60 4.07
N LEU A 136 8.92 -25.64 4.08
CA LEU A 136 9.34 -26.99 3.71
C LEU A 136 8.99 -27.30 2.25
N ASN A 137 7.72 -27.13 1.89
CA ASN A 137 7.23 -27.43 0.55
C ASN A 137 6.08 -26.50 0.18
N SER A 138 6.05 -26.07 -1.08
CA SER A 138 4.94 -25.34 -1.68
C SER A 138 4.92 -25.59 -3.18
N PRO A 139 3.75 -25.72 -3.82
CA PRO A 139 3.67 -25.77 -5.26
C PRO A 139 4.19 -24.45 -5.83
N GLU A 140 5.03 -24.53 -6.87
CA GLU A 140 5.49 -23.35 -7.61
C GLU A 140 4.32 -22.65 -8.32
N PHE A 141 3.36 -23.44 -8.81
CA PHE A 141 2.15 -22.96 -9.46
C PHE A 141 0.94 -23.86 -9.19
N VAL A 142 -0.25 -23.29 -9.36
CA VAL A 142 -1.54 -24.00 -9.33
C VAL A 142 -2.48 -23.42 -10.40
N ARG A 143 -3.48 -24.18 -10.85
CA ARG A 143 -4.52 -23.64 -11.71
C ARG A 143 -5.50 -22.79 -10.90
N ALA A 144 -6.05 -21.75 -11.52
CA ALA A 144 -7.17 -21.01 -10.98
C ALA A 144 -8.33 -21.96 -10.65
N GLY A 145 -8.82 -21.92 -9.41
CA GLY A 145 -9.82 -22.83 -8.86
C GLY A 145 -9.26 -24.00 -8.04
N GLU A 146 -7.95 -24.28 -8.15
CA GLU A 146 -7.28 -25.28 -7.32
C GLU A 146 -6.87 -24.73 -5.95
N THR A 147 -6.54 -25.63 -5.04
CA THR A 147 -6.10 -25.31 -3.68
C THR A 147 -4.58 -25.29 -3.60
N ILE A 148 -4.01 -24.16 -3.18
CA ILE A 148 -2.61 -24.07 -2.79
C ILE A 148 -2.47 -24.79 -1.45
N ARG A 149 -1.63 -25.82 -1.38
CA ARG A 149 -1.25 -26.52 -0.12
C ARG A 149 0.23 -26.31 0.14
N ALA A 150 0.57 -25.89 1.35
CA ALA A 150 1.95 -25.61 1.71
C ALA A 150 2.28 -26.06 3.12
N SER A 151 3.52 -26.50 3.29
CA SER A 151 4.01 -27.11 4.53
C SER A 151 5.17 -26.29 5.10
N PHE A 152 5.14 -26.09 6.41
CA PHE A 152 6.18 -25.38 7.17
C PHE A 152 6.74 -26.27 8.26
N LEU A 153 8.05 -26.23 8.47
CA LEU A 153 8.72 -26.90 9.58
C LEU A 153 8.88 -25.91 10.73
N LEU A 154 8.18 -26.17 11.83
CA LEU A 154 8.30 -25.46 13.09
C LEU A 154 9.15 -26.28 14.05
N LYS A 155 10.23 -25.69 14.57
CA LYS A 155 11.16 -26.34 15.49
C LYS A 155 11.42 -25.49 16.72
N ASN A 156 11.33 -26.12 17.90
CA ASN A 156 11.77 -25.56 19.16
C ASN A 156 13.24 -25.92 19.42
N GLY A 157 14.16 -25.03 19.07
CA GLY A 157 15.58 -25.16 19.39
C GLY A 157 15.96 -24.68 20.80
N GLY A 158 14.98 -24.32 21.64
CA GLY A 158 15.17 -23.96 23.04
C GLY A 158 15.10 -25.17 23.97
N ASN A 159 15.27 -24.90 25.28
CA ASN A 159 15.15 -25.92 26.33
C ASN A 159 13.91 -25.75 27.22
N ILE A 160 12.95 -24.93 26.78
CA ILE A 160 11.67 -24.71 27.46
C ILE A 160 10.57 -25.29 26.58
N THR A 161 9.59 -25.96 27.18
CA THR A 161 8.37 -26.34 26.48
C THR A 161 7.54 -25.10 26.17
N GLU A 162 7.26 -24.85 24.89
CA GLU A 162 6.51 -23.67 24.47
C GLU A 162 5.10 -24.04 23.99
N LYS A 163 4.10 -23.31 24.49
CA LYS A 163 2.75 -23.28 23.92
C LYS A 163 2.70 -22.18 22.88
N LEU A 164 2.35 -22.52 21.65
CA LEU A 164 2.44 -21.66 20.48
C LEU A 164 1.07 -21.55 19.80
N ILE A 165 0.74 -20.36 19.32
CA ILE A 165 -0.44 -20.09 18.48
C ILE A 165 0.03 -19.97 17.03
N LEU A 166 -0.71 -20.61 16.13
CA LEU A 166 -0.50 -20.60 14.69
C LEU A 166 -1.52 -19.67 14.04
N GLU A 167 -1.06 -18.67 13.28
CA GLU A 167 -1.94 -17.70 12.61
C GLU A 167 -1.48 -17.49 11.15
N SER A 168 -2.44 -17.45 10.23
CA SER A 168 -2.21 -17.00 8.86
C SER A 168 -3.19 -15.88 8.53
N LYS A 169 -2.73 -14.86 7.79
CA LYS A 169 -3.57 -13.73 7.39
C LYS A 169 -4.36 -14.01 6.11
N ASN A 170 -3.90 -14.97 5.32
CA ASN A 170 -4.35 -15.15 3.96
C ASN A 170 -4.48 -16.62 3.53
N ALA A 171 -4.35 -17.55 4.47
CA ALA A 171 -4.60 -18.98 4.31
C ALA A 171 -5.30 -19.54 5.57
N VAL A 172 -5.76 -20.79 5.48
CA VAL A 172 -6.32 -21.56 6.59
C VAL A 172 -5.27 -22.54 7.08
N VAL A 173 -5.11 -22.66 8.40
CA VAL A 173 -4.22 -23.67 9.03
C VAL A 173 -5.00 -24.98 9.15
N ASP A 174 -4.44 -26.10 8.68
CA ASP A 174 -5.13 -27.41 8.59
C ASP A 174 -5.24 -28.14 9.96
N HIS A 175 -4.70 -27.53 11.03
CA HIS A 175 -4.63 -28.09 12.38
C HIS A 175 -5.17 -27.11 13.44
N ASP A 176 -5.32 -27.60 14.67
CA ASP A 176 -5.65 -26.77 15.83
C ASP A 176 -4.73 -25.54 15.92
N ALA A 177 -5.33 -24.38 16.16
CA ALA A 177 -4.64 -23.10 16.21
C ALA A 177 -3.60 -22.99 17.34
N SER A 178 -3.49 -23.99 18.21
CA SER A 178 -2.51 -24.06 19.29
C SER A 178 -1.73 -25.38 19.28
N ILE A 179 -0.42 -25.29 19.43
CA ILE A 179 0.49 -26.43 19.47
C ILE A 179 1.43 -26.30 20.67
N THR A 180 1.80 -27.42 21.30
CA THR A 180 2.82 -27.45 22.35
C THR A 180 4.04 -28.20 21.81
N LEU A 181 5.22 -27.59 21.93
CA LEU A 181 6.49 -28.20 21.51
C LEU A 181 7.47 -28.27 22.69
N GLY A 182 7.91 -29.47 23.02
CA GLY A 182 8.99 -29.72 23.98
C GLY A 182 10.37 -29.29 23.45
N PRO A 183 11.40 -29.32 24.31
CA PRO A 183 12.78 -29.05 23.92
C PRO A 183 13.24 -29.90 22.73
N ASN A 184 13.81 -29.26 21.71
CA ASN A 184 14.30 -29.89 20.47
C ASN A 184 13.23 -30.62 19.63
N GLU A 185 11.94 -30.48 19.97
CA GLU A 185 10.83 -31.05 19.19
C GLU A 185 10.59 -30.22 17.91
N SER A 186 10.18 -30.91 16.84
CA SER A 186 9.82 -30.28 15.57
C SER A 186 8.49 -30.86 15.06
N LYS A 187 7.68 -30.02 14.44
CA LYS A 187 6.40 -30.41 13.85
C LYS A 187 6.20 -29.72 12.50
N VAL A 188 5.63 -30.46 11.55
CA VAL A 188 5.21 -29.90 10.27
C VAL A 188 3.82 -29.31 10.44
N VAL A 189 3.62 -28.10 9.91
CA VAL A 189 2.35 -27.38 9.91
C VAL A 189 1.94 -27.13 8.47
N ASP A 190 0.76 -27.63 8.11
CA ASP A 190 0.18 -27.44 6.79
C ASP A 190 -0.82 -26.28 6.79
N ILE A 191 -0.77 -25.48 5.73
CA ILE A 191 -1.75 -24.43 5.44
C ILE A 191 -2.29 -24.62 4.03
N TYR A 192 -3.51 -24.14 3.79
CA TYR A 192 -4.10 -24.16 2.47
C TYR A 192 -4.91 -22.91 2.13
N LYS A 193 -5.05 -22.65 0.83
CA LYS A 193 -5.90 -21.58 0.29
C LYS A 193 -6.55 -22.02 -1.03
N VAL A 194 -7.87 -21.89 -1.11
CA VAL A 194 -8.62 -22.10 -2.37
C VAL A 194 -8.46 -20.86 -3.26
N THR A 195 -8.06 -21.05 -4.51
CA THR A 195 -7.92 -19.96 -5.50
C THR A 195 -9.23 -19.70 -6.24
N ASN A 196 -9.38 -18.50 -6.81
CA ASN A 196 -10.57 -18.15 -7.59
C ASN A 196 -10.51 -18.80 -8.98
N ALA A 197 -11.54 -19.58 -9.36
CA ALA A 197 -11.64 -20.20 -10.68
C ALA A 197 -11.88 -19.19 -11.82
N GLU A 198 -12.45 -18.02 -11.51
CA GLU A 198 -12.73 -16.94 -12.48
C GLU A 198 -11.59 -15.92 -12.55
N LEU A 199 -10.38 -16.32 -12.16
CA LEU A 199 -9.19 -15.47 -12.26
C LEU A 199 -8.88 -15.21 -13.74
N GLY A 200 -8.99 -13.96 -14.19
CA GLY A 200 -8.79 -13.57 -15.59
C GLY A 200 -7.35 -13.34 -16.04
N GLN A 201 -6.39 -13.31 -15.11
CA GLN A 201 -4.96 -13.10 -15.40
C GLN A 201 -4.09 -13.90 -14.42
N ASN A 202 -2.87 -14.26 -14.83
CA ASN A 202 -1.94 -14.94 -13.94
C ASN A 202 -1.50 -14.01 -12.80
N GLU A 203 -1.53 -14.50 -11.56
CA GLU A 203 -1.13 -13.71 -10.38
C GLU A 203 -0.26 -14.52 -9.41
N PHE A 204 0.44 -13.83 -8.50
CA PHE A 204 1.17 -14.48 -7.41
C PHE A 204 0.38 -14.42 -6.12
N GLN A 205 0.15 -15.57 -5.51
CA GLN A 205 -0.44 -15.69 -4.18
C GLN A 205 0.67 -15.96 -3.17
N ASN A 206 0.92 -14.97 -2.30
CA ASN A 206 1.91 -15.09 -1.23
C ASN A 206 1.20 -15.55 0.04
N LEU A 207 1.46 -16.76 0.54
CA LEU A 207 0.89 -17.24 1.80
C LEU A 207 1.89 -17.08 2.93
N ASN A 208 1.40 -16.77 4.13
CA ASN A 208 2.24 -16.64 5.31
C ASN A 208 1.74 -17.49 6.48
N LEU A 209 2.67 -17.99 7.28
CA LEU A 209 2.39 -18.60 8.57
C LEU A 209 3.18 -17.85 9.64
N SER A 210 2.48 -17.39 10.66
CA SER A 210 3.04 -16.70 11.83
C SER A 210 2.85 -17.57 13.06
N VAL A 211 3.89 -17.69 13.88
CA VAL A 211 3.88 -18.48 15.11
C VAL A 211 4.40 -17.62 16.26
N TYR A 212 3.66 -17.61 17.37
CA TYR A 212 4.05 -16.86 18.56
C TYR A 212 3.57 -17.56 19.84
N SER A 213 4.26 -17.28 20.95
CA SER A 213 3.83 -17.75 22.28
C SER A 213 2.85 -16.74 22.91
N PRO A 214 1.73 -17.18 23.53
CA PRO A 214 0.82 -16.29 24.25
C PRO A 214 1.51 -15.50 25.37
N ASP A 215 2.51 -16.11 26.01
CA ASP A 215 3.26 -15.50 27.10
C ASP A 215 4.25 -14.43 26.60
N ASN A 216 4.67 -14.51 25.33
CA ASN A 216 5.61 -13.58 24.71
C ASN A 216 5.23 -13.30 23.23
N PRO A 217 4.15 -12.54 22.99
CA PRO A 217 3.64 -12.30 21.63
C PRO A 217 4.58 -11.43 20.78
N LYS A 218 5.58 -10.78 21.39
CA LYS A 218 6.58 -9.95 20.68
C LYS A 218 7.66 -10.77 19.98
N GLU A 219 7.82 -12.05 20.32
CA GLU A 219 8.81 -12.95 19.71
C GLU A 219 8.15 -13.83 18.64
N ASN A 220 7.47 -13.20 17.68
CA ASN A 220 6.81 -13.92 16.60
C ASN A 220 7.79 -14.33 15.48
N GLN A 221 7.62 -15.53 14.94
CA GLN A 221 8.32 -16.00 13.76
C GLN A 221 7.35 -16.07 12.59
N THR A 222 7.73 -15.55 11.42
CA THR A 222 6.88 -15.58 10.22
C THR A 222 7.67 -16.13 9.04
N ALA A 223 7.07 -17.08 8.32
CA ALA A 223 7.60 -17.62 7.08
C ALA A 223 6.60 -17.38 5.94
N TYR A 224 7.14 -17.24 4.73
CA TYR A 224 6.39 -16.92 3.53
C TYR A 224 6.65 -17.94 2.44
N ILE A 225 5.63 -18.19 1.62
CA ILE A 225 5.74 -18.91 0.36
C ILE A 225 5.04 -18.11 -0.74
N SER A 226 5.43 -18.32 -1.99
CA SER A 226 4.82 -17.69 -3.15
C SER A 226 4.47 -18.77 -4.17
N THR A 227 3.22 -18.79 -4.61
CA THR A 227 2.72 -19.70 -5.63
C THR A 227 2.08 -18.91 -6.75
N LYS A 228 2.44 -19.20 -8.00
CA LYS A 228 1.84 -18.56 -9.17
C LYS A 228 0.52 -19.24 -9.54
N VAL A 229 -0.57 -18.50 -9.53
CA VAL A 229 -1.88 -19.00 -9.97
C VAL A 229 -2.01 -18.71 -11.46
N ILE A 230 -2.15 -19.78 -12.25
CA ILE A 230 -2.30 -19.70 -13.70
C ILE A 230 -3.80 -19.63 -14.03
N SER A 231 -4.20 -18.58 -14.74
CA SER A 231 -5.56 -18.42 -15.22
C SER A 231 -5.90 -19.51 -16.24
N ILE A 232 -7.05 -20.16 -16.04
CA ILE A 232 -7.64 -21.12 -17.00
C ILE A 232 -8.60 -20.45 -17.98
N LYS A 233 -9.00 -19.20 -17.71
CA LYS A 233 -9.91 -18.39 -18.52
C LYS A 233 -9.33 -16.98 -18.66
N PRO A 234 -8.20 -16.82 -19.37
CA PRO A 234 -7.60 -15.50 -19.54
C PRO A 234 -8.60 -14.54 -20.22
N VAL A 235 -8.74 -13.34 -19.70
CA VAL A 235 -9.63 -12.28 -20.23
C VAL A 235 -8.80 -11.28 -21.03
N GLU A 236 -9.41 -10.65 -22.05
CA GLU A 236 -8.74 -9.58 -22.80
C GLU A 236 -8.50 -8.36 -21.92
N ASP A 237 -7.28 -7.82 -21.99
CA ASP A 237 -6.92 -6.59 -21.30
C ASP A 237 -7.59 -5.37 -21.95
N ASP A 238 -7.93 -4.38 -21.13
CA ASP A 238 -8.46 -3.13 -21.64
C ASP A 238 -7.37 -2.35 -22.39
N ILE A 239 -7.44 -2.37 -23.71
CA ILE A 239 -6.47 -1.71 -24.58
C ILE A 239 -6.69 -0.19 -24.68
N TYR A 240 -7.77 0.35 -24.12
CA TYR A 240 -8.09 1.77 -24.20
C TYR A 240 -7.73 2.51 -22.92
N HIS A 241 -7.09 3.67 -23.07
CA HIS A 241 -7.14 4.71 -22.04
C HIS A 241 -8.55 5.28 -22.04
N ARG A 242 -9.18 5.33 -20.85
CA ARG A 242 -10.58 5.73 -20.71
C ARG A 242 -10.73 7.02 -19.93
N LEU A 243 -11.56 7.90 -20.45
CA LEU A 243 -11.98 9.14 -19.81
C LEU A 243 -13.30 8.91 -19.05
N PRO A 244 -13.32 9.18 -17.72
CA PRO A 244 -14.56 9.16 -16.96
C PRO A 244 -15.51 10.29 -17.40
N VAL A 245 -16.72 9.92 -17.81
CA VAL A 245 -17.80 10.81 -18.22
C VAL A 245 -19.09 10.39 -17.51
N SER A 246 -19.82 11.33 -16.94
CA SER A 246 -21.14 11.12 -16.36
C SER A 246 -22.20 11.88 -17.14
N ALA A 247 -23.32 11.21 -17.40
CA ALA A 247 -24.54 11.81 -17.90
C ALA A 247 -25.64 11.65 -16.85
N SER A 248 -26.33 12.73 -16.52
CA SER A 248 -27.39 12.75 -15.53
C SER A 248 -28.67 13.36 -16.10
N ILE A 249 -29.80 12.82 -15.67
CA ILE A 249 -31.11 13.43 -15.88
C ILE A 249 -31.78 13.60 -14.52
N SER A 250 -32.28 14.80 -14.25
CA SER A 250 -32.93 15.15 -13.00
C SER A 250 -34.33 15.65 -13.27
N PHE A 251 -35.34 15.11 -12.59
CA PHE A 251 -36.68 15.69 -12.51
C PHE A 251 -36.78 16.50 -11.22
N ILE A 252 -37.22 17.74 -11.30
CA ILE A 252 -37.39 18.63 -10.16
C ILE A 252 -38.84 19.08 -10.10
N GLY A 253 -39.44 19.00 -8.91
CA GLY A 253 -40.72 19.62 -8.59
C GLY A 253 -40.54 20.55 -7.40
N MET A 254 -41.06 21.76 -7.48
CA MET A 254 -40.97 22.75 -6.41
C MET A 254 -42.31 23.48 -6.25
N GLN A 255 -42.76 23.59 -5.01
CA GLN A 255 -43.82 24.50 -4.63
C GLN A 255 -43.19 25.72 -3.95
N ASN A 256 -43.35 26.88 -4.57
CA ASN A 256 -42.82 28.17 -4.12
C ASN A 256 -43.97 29.17 -3.96
N MET A 257 -44.15 29.73 -2.76
CA MET A 257 -45.24 30.70 -2.48
C MET A 257 -46.62 30.25 -2.99
N GLY A 258 -46.92 28.95 -2.93
CA GLY A 258 -48.19 28.37 -3.37
C GLY A 258 -48.29 28.02 -4.86
N ILE A 259 -47.29 28.36 -5.67
CA ILE A 259 -47.22 28.00 -7.10
C ILE A 259 -46.31 26.77 -7.26
N TYR A 260 -46.83 25.72 -7.90
CA TYR A 260 -46.05 24.53 -8.22
C TYR A 260 -45.48 24.61 -9.64
N GLN A 261 -44.19 24.30 -9.77
CA GLN A 261 -43.48 24.20 -11.05
C GLN A 261 -42.65 22.92 -11.07
N ASP A 262 -42.49 22.34 -12.25
CA ASP A 262 -41.67 21.15 -12.44
C ASP A 262 -40.98 21.12 -13.80
N GLY A 263 -40.01 20.21 -13.94
CA GLY A 263 -39.45 19.84 -15.23
C GLY A 263 -38.15 19.06 -15.12
N PHE A 264 -37.52 18.84 -16.26
CA PHE A 264 -36.30 18.05 -16.38
C PHE A 264 -35.06 18.91 -16.62
N GLN A 265 -33.92 18.47 -16.07
CA GLN A 265 -32.60 19.02 -16.35
C GLN A 265 -31.66 17.90 -16.79
N GLY A 266 -30.93 18.13 -17.88
CA GLY A 266 -29.85 17.26 -18.34
C GLY A 266 -28.49 17.81 -17.96
N GLU A 267 -27.58 16.94 -17.55
CA GLU A 267 -26.19 17.26 -17.19
C GLU A 267 -25.24 16.25 -17.84
N VAL A 268 -24.16 16.74 -18.45
CA VAL A 268 -23.03 15.92 -18.91
C VAL A 268 -21.75 16.51 -18.35
N TYR A 269 -20.96 15.70 -17.67
CA TYR A 269 -19.71 16.09 -17.04
C TYR A 269 -18.62 15.07 -17.35
N GLY A 270 -17.41 15.50 -17.63
CA GLY A 270 -16.27 14.61 -17.83
C GLY A 270 -14.98 15.23 -17.34
N LYS A 271 -14.13 14.43 -16.70
CA LYS A 271 -12.84 14.89 -16.19
C LYS A 271 -11.81 13.77 -16.18
N GLY A 272 -10.64 14.05 -16.74
CA GLY A 272 -9.54 13.12 -16.74
C GLY A 272 -8.46 13.50 -17.75
N THR A 273 -7.75 12.49 -18.23
CA THR A 273 -6.66 12.65 -19.20
C THR A 273 -7.03 12.02 -20.53
N LEU A 274 -6.64 12.67 -21.62
CA LEU A 274 -6.85 12.17 -22.99
C LEU A 274 -5.75 11.18 -23.42
N ASP A 275 -4.68 11.05 -22.63
CA ASP A 275 -3.50 10.24 -22.93
C ASP A 275 -2.98 9.47 -21.71
N LYS A 276 -2.32 8.33 -21.98
CA LYS A 276 -1.68 7.46 -20.97
C LYS A 276 -0.57 8.15 -20.16
N GLU A 277 0.10 9.16 -20.72
CA GLU A 277 1.15 9.91 -20.02
C GLU A 277 0.60 10.94 -19.02
N ASN A 278 -0.74 11.11 -18.98
CA ASN A 278 -1.45 12.05 -18.13
C ASN A 278 -1.10 13.53 -18.36
N LYS A 279 -0.66 13.88 -19.57
CA LYS A 279 -0.23 15.25 -19.91
C LYS A 279 -1.36 16.14 -20.39
N ASN A 280 -2.34 15.60 -21.10
CA ASN A 280 -3.48 16.32 -21.67
C ASN A 280 -4.68 16.16 -20.75
N GLN A 281 -4.83 17.06 -19.79
CA GLN A 281 -5.97 17.08 -18.87
C GLN A 281 -7.12 17.84 -19.52
N ILE A 282 -8.31 17.24 -19.49
CA ILE A 282 -9.55 17.85 -19.96
C ILE A 282 -10.60 17.77 -18.85
N GLU A 283 -11.40 18.80 -18.73
CA GLU A 283 -12.62 18.81 -17.94
C GLU A 283 -13.69 19.55 -18.73
N PHE A 284 -14.89 19.00 -18.83
CA PHE A 284 -16.00 19.66 -19.47
C PHE A 284 -17.27 19.45 -18.67
N HIS A 285 -18.15 20.44 -18.72
CA HIS A 285 -19.43 20.41 -18.06
C HIS A 285 -20.47 21.08 -18.96
N ALA A 286 -21.63 20.47 -19.09
CA ALA A 286 -22.77 21.01 -19.80
C ALA A 286 -24.04 20.68 -19.04
N VAL A 287 -24.73 21.70 -18.56
CA VAL A 287 -25.97 21.60 -17.79
C VAL A 287 -27.02 22.45 -18.47
N SER A 288 -28.17 21.87 -18.78
CA SER A 288 -29.29 22.61 -19.38
C SER A 288 -29.87 23.65 -18.42
N ALA A 289 -30.69 24.56 -18.96
CA ALA A 289 -31.44 25.51 -18.16
C ALA A 289 -32.23 24.83 -17.02
N ASN A 290 -32.34 25.53 -15.89
CA ASN A 290 -33.11 25.03 -14.77
C ASN A 290 -34.58 24.93 -15.17
N PRO A 291 -35.25 23.80 -14.90
CA PRO A 291 -36.69 23.68 -15.16
C PRO A 291 -37.51 24.55 -14.21
N VAL A 292 -36.99 24.81 -13.01
CA VAL A 292 -37.57 25.70 -12.01
C VAL A 292 -36.54 26.75 -11.60
N GLU A 293 -36.89 28.03 -11.73
CA GLU A 293 -36.00 29.13 -11.35
C GLU A 293 -35.73 29.15 -9.82
N PHE A 294 -34.51 29.54 -9.42
CA PHE A 294 -34.10 29.71 -8.03
C PHE A 294 -34.31 28.49 -7.10
N ASN A 295 -34.29 27.28 -7.65
CA ASN A 295 -34.40 26.05 -6.87
C ASN A 295 -33.09 25.72 -6.11
N SER A 296 -33.17 24.89 -5.06
CA SER A 296 -32.01 24.57 -4.19
C SER A 296 -31.37 23.20 -4.44
N PHE A 297 -31.81 22.46 -5.45
CA PHE A 297 -31.36 21.10 -5.77
C PHE A 297 -30.55 20.99 -7.05
N THR A 298 -30.70 21.94 -7.98
CA THR A 298 -29.90 21.98 -9.20
C THR A 298 -28.95 23.17 -9.24
N GLN A 299 -27.87 22.97 -9.97
CA GLN A 299 -27.02 24.07 -10.39
C GLN A 299 -27.71 24.85 -11.51
N TYR A 300 -27.34 26.12 -11.67
CA TYR A 300 -27.75 26.91 -12.81
C TYR A 300 -27.20 26.32 -14.12
N GLU A 301 -27.81 26.73 -15.22
CA GLU A 301 -27.29 26.46 -16.57
C GLU A 301 -25.79 26.81 -16.65
N GLU A 302 -24.97 25.83 -17.01
CA GLU A 302 -23.52 25.97 -17.01
C GLU A 302 -22.90 25.20 -18.18
N TYR A 303 -22.02 25.85 -18.95
CA TYR A 303 -21.24 25.20 -19.99
C TYR A 303 -19.79 25.66 -19.91
N PHE A 304 -18.86 24.72 -19.75
CA PHE A 304 -17.45 25.03 -19.86
C PHE A 304 -16.60 23.86 -20.34
N ILE A 305 -15.41 24.21 -20.82
CA ILE A 305 -14.31 23.30 -21.09
C ILE A 305 -13.01 23.87 -20.53
N ASN A 306 -12.29 23.04 -19.79
CA ASN A 306 -10.93 23.27 -19.32
C ASN A 306 -9.99 22.35 -20.09
N TYR A 307 -8.88 22.91 -20.54
CA TYR A 307 -7.77 22.14 -21.08
C TYR A 307 -6.47 22.57 -20.41
N LYS A 308 -5.68 21.59 -19.98
CA LYS A 308 -4.38 21.83 -19.37
C LYS A 308 -3.36 20.86 -19.92
N ARG A 309 -2.21 21.39 -20.35
CA ARG A 309 -1.05 20.62 -20.76
C ARG A 309 0.24 21.26 -20.29
N ASP A 310 1.02 20.53 -19.51
CA ASP A 310 2.30 20.98 -18.94
C ASP A 310 2.18 22.36 -18.25
N HIS A 311 2.64 23.41 -18.92
CA HIS A 311 2.69 24.80 -18.45
C HIS A 311 1.54 25.68 -18.97
N PHE A 312 0.62 25.13 -19.76
CA PHE A 312 -0.44 25.86 -20.44
C PHE A 312 -1.81 25.47 -19.89
N PHE A 313 -2.64 26.46 -19.62
CA PHE A 313 -4.01 26.31 -19.14
C PHE A 313 -4.95 27.21 -19.95
N VAL A 314 -6.06 26.64 -20.39
CA VAL A 314 -7.15 27.35 -21.07
C VAL A 314 -8.47 26.94 -20.43
N HIS A 315 -9.32 27.92 -20.21
CA HIS A 315 -10.71 27.74 -19.84
C HIS A 315 -11.59 28.51 -20.81
N LEU A 316 -12.66 27.89 -21.28
CA LEU A 316 -13.69 28.53 -22.08
C LEU A 316 -15.06 28.22 -21.46
N GLY A 317 -15.89 29.24 -21.31
CA GLY A 317 -17.26 29.12 -20.83
C GLY A 317 -17.45 29.69 -19.42
N ASP A 318 -18.38 29.05 -18.70
CA ASP A 318 -18.86 29.47 -17.40
C ASP A 318 -17.88 29.07 -16.28
N LYS A 319 -17.50 30.05 -15.44
CA LYS A 319 -16.84 29.81 -14.15
C LYS A 319 -16.92 31.04 -13.26
N THR A 320 -16.36 30.91 -12.07
CA THR A 320 -16.00 32.04 -11.22
C THR A 320 -14.63 32.59 -11.63
N TYR A 321 -14.61 33.75 -12.28
CA TYR A 321 -13.40 34.51 -12.63
C TYR A 321 -12.92 35.34 -11.45
N SER A 322 -11.59 35.48 -11.30
CA SER A 322 -10.97 36.18 -10.17
C SER A 322 -9.68 36.88 -10.61
N ALA A 323 -9.54 38.16 -10.28
CA ALA A 323 -8.34 38.94 -10.51
C ALA A 323 -7.48 39.03 -9.24
N SER A 324 -8.06 39.55 -8.16
CA SER A 324 -7.43 39.69 -6.84
C SER A 324 -8.50 39.82 -5.75
N TYR A 325 -8.13 39.75 -4.48
CA TYR A 325 -9.10 39.80 -3.39
C TYR A 325 -9.81 41.17 -3.32
N LEU A 326 -9.11 42.28 -3.54
CA LEU A 326 -9.69 43.62 -3.46
C LEU A 326 -10.38 44.04 -4.75
N THR A 327 -9.86 43.67 -5.93
CA THR A 327 -10.40 44.15 -7.22
C THR A 327 -11.60 43.34 -7.70
N GLU A 328 -11.43 42.02 -7.84
CA GLU A 328 -12.48 41.09 -8.24
C GLU A 328 -12.19 39.70 -7.68
N PHE A 329 -12.78 39.41 -6.51
CA PHE A 329 -12.47 38.21 -5.75
C PHE A 329 -13.12 36.96 -6.35
N ALA A 330 -14.38 37.07 -6.76
CA ALA A 330 -15.16 35.95 -7.27
C ALA A 330 -16.36 36.48 -8.09
N ARG A 331 -16.23 36.48 -9.42
CA ARG A 331 -17.31 36.86 -10.33
C ARG A 331 -17.73 35.68 -11.19
N TYR A 332 -18.93 35.17 -10.96
CA TYR A 332 -19.49 34.15 -11.84
C TYR A 332 -19.91 34.77 -13.18
N GLY A 333 -19.51 34.14 -14.28
CA GLY A 333 -19.84 34.61 -15.61
C GLY A 333 -19.32 33.69 -16.70
N ARG A 334 -19.52 34.09 -17.95
CA ARG A 334 -19.12 33.35 -19.14
C ARG A 334 -17.99 34.07 -19.86
N GLY A 335 -16.93 33.37 -20.19
CA GLY A 335 -15.78 34.01 -20.83
C GLY A 335 -14.66 33.06 -21.21
N ALA A 336 -13.43 33.57 -21.18
CA ALA A 336 -12.23 32.80 -21.49
C ALA A 336 -11.08 33.19 -20.55
N GLU A 337 -10.26 32.23 -20.15
CA GLU A 337 -8.98 32.49 -19.47
C GLU A 337 -7.87 31.70 -20.14
N VAL A 338 -6.71 32.34 -20.26
CA VAL A 338 -5.49 31.70 -20.71
C VAL A 338 -4.40 32.00 -19.69
N ARG A 339 -3.63 30.97 -19.32
CA ARG A 339 -2.46 31.10 -18.44
C ARG A 339 -1.30 30.27 -18.96
N TYR A 340 -0.11 30.85 -18.90
CA TYR A 340 1.15 30.19 -19.20
C TYR A 340 2.11 30.30 -18.01
N ASP A 341 2.50 29.16 -17.46
CA ASP A 341 3.36 29.03 -16.28
C ASP A 341 4.81 28.76 -16.70
N PHE A 342 5.65 29.79 -16.84
CA PHE A 342 7.11 29.61 -16.93
C PHE A 342 7.71 29.18 -15.57
N LYS A 343 8.99 28.79 -15.55
CA LYS A 343 9.67 28.31 -14.32
C LYS A 343 9.54 29.23 -13.10
N LYS A 344 9.70 30.55 -13.29
CA LYS A 344 9.63 31.57 -12.22
C LYS A 344 8.54 32.62 -12.41
N ILE A 345 7.92 32.67 -13.59
CA ILE A 345 6.93 33.70 -13.95
C ILE A 345 5.69 32.98 -14.48
N SER A 346 4.50 33.38 -14.06
CA SER A 346 3.24 32.96 -14.65
C SER A 346 2.56 34.18 -15.24
N ILE A 347 2.11 34.10 -16.49
CA ILE A 347 1.38 35.17 -17.15
C ILE A 347 -0.01 34.64 -17.47
N GLY A 348 -1.04 35.39 -17.10
CA GLY A 348 -2.41 35.01 -17.37
C GLY A 348 -3.29 36.20 -17.66
N GLY A 349 -4.43 35.92 -18.26
CA GLY A 349 -5.46 36.92 -18.48
C GLY A 349 -6.80 36.26 -18.73
N PHE A 350 -7.85 37.00 -18.46
CA PHE A 350 -9.21 36.55 -18.70
C PHE A 350 -10.10 37.65 -19.23
N TYR A 351 -11.10 37.23 -19.98
CA TYR A 351 -12.31 37.97 -20.28
C TYR A 351 -13.48 37.30 -19.56
N ASN A 352 -14.36 38.09 -18.96
CA ASN A 352 -15.53 37.60 -18.27
C ASN A 352 -16.73 38.47 -18.63
N HIS A 353 -17.85 37.83 -18.97
CA HIS A 353 -19.17 38.44 -19.05
C HIS A 353 -19.98 37.98 -17.82
N PRO A 354 -20.07 38.80 -16.76
CA PRO A 354 -20.73 38.42 -15.53
C PRO A 354 -22.20 38.02 -15.74
N ARG A 355 -22.58 36.86 -15.17
CA ARG A 355 -23.96 36.37 -15.14
C ARG A 355 -24.57 36.73 -13.79
N PHE A 356 -25.81 37.21 -13.79
CA PHE A 356 -26.57 37.65 -12.59
C PHE A 356 -26.15 39.00 -11.96
N PHE A 357 -25.28 39.78 -12.60
CA PHE A 357 -24.89 41.11 -12.13
C PHE A 357 -25.44 42.23 -13.04
N ARG A 358 -25.96 43.29 -12.44
CA ARG A 358 -26.70 44.37 -13.15
C ARG A 358 -25.85 45.59 -13.47
N ASP A 359 -24.74 45.77 -12.78
CA ASP A 359 -23.84 46.93 -12.85
C ASP A 359 -22.71 46.75 -13.87
N ILE A 360 -22.20 45.53 -14.03
CA ILE A 360 -21.05 45.22 -14.89
C ILE A 360 -21.53 44.50 -16.16
N LYS A 361 -21.08 44.98 -17.32
CA LYS A 361 -21.29 44.33 -18.61
C LYS A 361 -20.21 43.29 -18.87
N ASP A 362 -18.95 43.72 -18.83
CA ASP A 362 -17.79 42.92 -19.22
C ASP A 362 -16.58 43.27 -18.34
N GLU A 363 -15.68 42.30 -18.14
CA GLU A 363 -14.44 42.46 -17.40
C GLU A 363 -13.25 41.87 -18.17
N TRP A 364 -12.12 42.56 -18.11
CA TRP A 364 -10.85 42.12 -18.67
C TRP A 364 -9.77 42.21 -17.62
N ASN A 365 -8.98 41.16 -17.45
CA ASN A 365 -7.84 41.17 -16.54
C ASN A 365 -6.60 40.62 -17.23
N VAL A 366 -5.45 41.22 -16.95
CA VAL A 366 -4.13 40.70 -17.31
C VAL A 366 -3.25 40.77 -16.07
N TYR A 367 -2.53 39.69 -15.78
CA TYR A 367 -1.67 39.59 -14.60
C TYR A 367 -0.38 38.83 -14.88
N SER A 368 0.63 39.13 -14.08
CA SER A 368 1.90 38.42 -14.05
C SER A 368 2.29 38.13 -12.60
N THR A 369 2.60 36.86 -12.31
CA THR A 369 3.01 36.37 -11.00
C THR A 369 4.47 35.93 -11.04
N PHE A 370 5.31 36.57 -10.24
CA PHE A 370 6.71 36.21 -10.05
C PHE A 370 6.90 35.35 -8.79
N ARG A 371 7.46 34.15 -8.95
CA ARG A 371 7.72 33.18 -7.89
C ARG A 371 9.19 33.27 -7.45
N ILE A 372 9.43 33.75 -6.22
CA ILE A 372 10.77 33.95 -5.64
C ILE A 372 11.32 32.63 -5.05
N ARG A 373 10.44 31.78 -4.50
CA ARG A 373 10.66 30.40 -4.02
C ARG A 373 9.35 29.60 -4.21
N LYS A 374 9.31 28.29 -3.93
CA LYS A 374 8.08 27.47 -4.08
C LYS A 374 6.84 28.01 -3.35
N GLU A 375 7.03 28.82 -2.32
CA GLU A 375 5.95 29.27 -1.41
C GLU A 375 5.85 30.79 -1.29
N SER A 376 6.58 31.56 -2.11
CA SER A 376 6.53 33.03 -2.08
C SER A 376 6.42 33.63 -3.47
N GLU A 377 5.44 34.50 -3.63
CA GLU A 377 5.03 35.05 -4.92
C GLU A 377 4.58 36.51 -4.81
N ILE A 378 4.75 37.24 -5.91
CA ILE A 378 4.29 38.60 -6.10
C ILE A 378 3.51 38.62 -7.41
N THR A 379 2.27 39.09 -7.38
CA THR A 379 1.40 39.25 -8.54
C THR A 379 1.16 40.73 -8.78
N ALA A 380 1.43 41.20 -9.99
CA ALA A 380 0.96 42.49 -10.46
C ALA A 380 -0.08 42.25 -11.54
N GLY A 381 -1.20 42.98 -11.51
CA GLY A 381 -2.25 42.83 -12.48
C GLY A 381 -3.04 44.11 -12.70
N TYR A 382 -3.87 44.06 -13.74
CA TYR A 382 -4.69 45.18 -14.17
C TYR A 382 -6.05 44.66 -14.60
N LEU A 383 -7.07 45.06 -13.84
CA LEU A 383 -8.46 44.73 -14.11
C LEU A 383 -9.17 45.95 -14.70
N TYR A 384 -9.95 45.70 -15.75
CA TYR A 384 -10.75 46.68 -16.46
C TYR A 384 -12.22 46.25 -16.45
N LYS A 385 -13.11 47.11 -15.95
CA LYS A 385 -14.55 46.83 -15.86
C LYS A 385 -15.35 47.79 -16.73
N ILE A 386 -16.28 47.26 -17.51
CA ILE A 386 -17.17 48.02 -18.39
C ILE A 386 -18.58 48.02 -17.78
N PRO A 387 -19.20 49.18 -17.50
CA PRO A 387 -20.57 49.24 -16.98
C PRO A 387 -21.62 48.89 -18.04
N ARG A 388 -22.81 48.44 -17.61
CA ARG A 388 -23.97 48.29 -18.50
C ARG A 388 -24.61 49.67 -18.81
N LYS A 389 -25.02 49.90 -20.06
CA LYS A 389 -25.70 51.13 -20.51
C LYS A 389 -27.22 50.88 -20.62
N GLY A 390 -28.06 51.67 -19.94
CA GLY A 390 -29.55 51.61 -20.05
C GLY A 390 -30.30 52.32 -18.90
N GLU A 391 -31.60 52.59 -19.07
CA GLU A 391 -32.48 53.16 -18.02
C GLU A 391 -32.67 52.14 -16.87
N MET A 392 -32.09 52.44 -15.71
CA MET A 392 -32.24 51.66 -14.49
C MET A 392 -32.71 52.58 -13.35
N ASN A 393 -34.01 52.51 -13.03
CA ASN A 393 -34.73 53.43 -12.13
C ASN A 393 -34.55 53.18 -10.62
N PHE A 394 -33.36 52.77 -10.15
CA PHE A 394 -33.09 52.70 -8.71
C PHE A 394 -31.68 53.22 -8.42
N GLY A 395 -31.56 54.15 -7.46
CA GLY A 395 -30.35 54.94 -7.14
C GLY A 395 -29.14 54.19 -6.57
N ASN A 396 -28.81 53.02 -7.12
CA ASN A 396 -27.74 52.12 -6.67
C ASN A 396 -26.76 51.71 -7.79
N ILE A 397 -26.63 52.48 -8.87
CA ILE A 397 -25.52 52.28 -9.83
C ILE A 397 -24.26 52.88 -9.20
N ARG A 398 -23.27 52.04 -8.85
CA ARG A 398 -21.98 52.48 -8.32
C ARG A 398 -20.85 52.53 -9.36
N LEU A 399 -20.97 51.80 -10.47
CA LEU A 399 -20.04 51.91 -11.59
C LEU A 399 -20.61 52.90 -12.60
N ASP A 400 -20.21 54.15 -12.47
CA ASP A 400 -20.70 55.28 -13.28
C ASP A 400 -20.11 55.31 -14.70
N SER A 401 -18.96 54.70 -14.86
CA SER A 401 -18.16 54.70 -16.09
C SER A 401 -17.17 53.53 -16.06
N GLU A 402 -16.38 53.41 -17.12
CA GLU A 402 -15.33 52.39 -17.20
C GLU A 402 -14.34 52.55 -16.03
N ALA A 403 -14.01 51.43 -15.38
CA ALA A 403 -13.16 51.42 -14.19
C ALA A 403 -11.83 50.70 -14.46
N HIS A 404 -10.74 51.36 -14.10
CA HIS A 404 -9.38 50.88 -14.25
C HIS A 404 -8.80 50.55 -12.88
N LEU A 405 -8.42 49.29 -12.65
CA LEU A 405 -7.98 48.79 -11.35
C LEU A 405 -6.62 48.08 -11.42
N PRO A 406 -5.50 48.82 -11.41
CA PRO A 406 -4.19 48.21 -11.16
C PRO A 406 -4.09 47.71 -9.72
N TYR A 407 -3.49 46.54 -9.55
CA TYR A 407 -3.27 45.93 -8.24
C TYR A 407 -1.93 45.22 -8.14
N THR A 408 -1.45 45.11 -6.90
CA THR A 408 -0.30 44.28 -6.53
C THR A 408 -0.65 43.44 -5.33
N ALA A 409 -0.33 42.16 -5.37
CA ALA A 409 -0.54 41.21 -4.30
C ALA A 409 0.77 40.46 -4.02
N GLY A 410 1.05 40.19 -2.76
CA GLY A 410 2.23 39.43 -2.35
C GLY A 410 1.87 38.41 -1.30
N LYS A 411 2.45 37.20 -1.41
CA LYS A 411 2.41 36.17 -0.38
C LYS A 411 3.83 35.73 -0.10
N PHE A 412 4.27 35.89 1.14
CA PHE A 412 5.63 35.64 1.57
C PHE A 412 5.65 34.68 2.75
N LYS A 413 6.40 33.59 2.60
CA LYS A 413 6.71 32.69 3.70
C LYS A 413 8.07 33.10 4.28
N ILE A 414 8.03 33.95 5.30
CA ILE A 414 9.22 34.54 5.93
C ILE A 414 10.04 33.47 6.66
N SER A 415 9.35 32.54 7.34
CA SER A 415 9.95 31.39 8.03
C SER A 415 9.02 30.17 7.93
N LYS A 416 9.44 29.01 8.45
CA LYS A 416 8.58 27.80 8.49
C LYS A 416 7.25 28.05 9.23
N ASN A 417 7.21 29.04 10.12
CA ASN A 417 6.13 29.28 11.06
C ASN A 417 5.36 30.58 10.78
N ILE A 418 5.85 31.45 9.87
CA ILE A 418 5.25 32.77 9.62
C ILE A 418 4.97 32.94 8.12
N VAL A 419 3.71 33.25 7.81
CA VAL A 419 3.25 33.61 6.47
C VAL A 419 2.65 35.01 6.54
N LEU A 420 3.09 35.88 5.64
CA LEU A 420 2.55 37.21 5.44
C LEU A 420 1.94 37.28 4.04
N SER A 421 0.78 37.90 3.91
CA SER A 421 0.25 38.29 2.61
C SER A 421 -0.30 39.70 2.65
N GLY A 422 -0.32 40.35 1.50
CA GLY A 422 -0.87 41.68 1.38
C GLY A 422 -1.29 41.97 -0.04
N GLU A 423 -2.20 42.93 -0.17
CA GLU A 423 -2.67 43.42 -1.45
C GLU A 423 -2.89 44.92 -1.37
N ALA A 424 -2.54 45.64 -2.42
CA ALA A 424 -2.87 47.04 -2.59
C ALA A 424 -3.46 47.24 -3.99
N ALA A 425 -4.58 47.96 -4.05
CA ALA A 425 -5.27 48.24 -5.29
C ALA A 425 -5.69 49.71 -5.34
N TYR A 426 -5.63 50.27 -6.54
CA TYR A 426 -6.15 51.59 -6.86
C TYR A 426 -7.25 51.42 -7.90
N SER A 427 -8.29 52.23 -7.85
CA SER A 427 -9.35 52.25 -8.86
C SER A 427 -9.58 53.67 -9.35
N LYS A 428 -9.75 53.82 -10.67
CA LYS A 428 -10.09 55.10 -11.31
C LYS A 428 -11.25 54.90 -12.28
N THR A 429 -12.28 55.74 -12.12
CA THR A 429 -13.38 55.92 -13.08
C THR A 429 -13.31 57.35 -13.64
N VAL A 430 -14.24 57.76 -14.51
CA VAL A 430 -14.30 59.12 -15.05
C VAL A 430 -14.50 60.16 -13.94
N ASN A 431 -15.33 59.88 -12.92
CA ASN A 431 -15.67 60.85 -11.88
C ASN A 431 -15.09 60.54 -10.49
N THR A 432 -14.51 59.35 -10.29
CA THR A 432 -14.09 58.91 -8.96
C THR A 432 -12.76 58.16 -8.95
N ASP A 433 -12.05 58.29 -7.83
CA ASP A 433 -10.86 57.51 -7.51
C ASP A 433 -10.96 56.92 -6.10
N GLY A 434 -10.26 55.80 -5.90
CA GLY A 434 -10.26 55.12 -4.61
C GLY A 434 -9.10 54.15 -4.45
N THR A 435 -8.77 53.85 -3.20
CA THR A 435 -7.74 52.88 -2.81
C THR A 435 -8.31 51.81 -1.90
N ALA A 436 -7.70 50.62 -1.95
CA ALA A 436 -7.93 49.55 -1.00
C ALA A 436 -6.63 48.84 -0.62
N TYR A 437 -6.58 48.34 0.62
CA TYR A 437 -5.44 47.62 1.18
C TYR A 437 -5.90 46.41 1.97
N LEU A 438 -5.14 45.32 1.86
CA LEU A 438 -5.27 44.09 2.63
C LEU A 438 -3.92 43.74 3.22
N ALA A 439 -3.90 43.37 4.49
CA ALA A 439 -2.75 42.79 5.16
C ALA A 439 -3.20 41.57 5.95
N GLN A 440 -2.49 40.45 5.79
CA GLN A 440 -2.72 39.23 6.55
C GLN A 440 -1.41 38.69 7.11
N ALA A 441 -1.47 38.19 8.33
CA ALA A 441 -0.36 37.52 8.97
C ALA A 441 -0.86 36.24 9.64
N GLN A 442 -0.13 35.15 9.45
CA GLN A 442 -0.37 33.88 10.12
C GLN A 442 0.93 33.43 10.78
N ALA A 443 0.83 33.06 12.06
CA ALA A 443 1.94 32.53 12.84
C ALA A 443 1.52 31.21 13.49
N ASN A 444 2.34 30.17 13.34
CA ASN A 444 2.08 28.87 13.94
C ASN A 444 3.36 28.27 14.53
N PHE A 445 3.54 28.42 15.83
CA PHE A 445 4.60 27.86 16.66
C PHE A 445 4.04 26.75 17.56
N GLU A 446 4.91 25.94 18.19
CA GLU A 446 4.49 24.80 19.02
C GLU A 446 3.51 25.17 20.15
N ARG A 447 3.72 26.34 20.78
CA ARG A 447 2.87 26.85 21.88
C ARG A 447 2.00 28.04 21.50
N LEU A 448 2.25 28.70 20.39
CA LEU A 448 1.57 29.93 20.01
C LEU A 448 1.09 29.82 18.58
N SER A 449 -0.19 29.99 18.35
CA SER A 449 -0.75 30.12 17.01
C SER A 449 -1.65 31.34 16.95
N GLY A 450 -1.70 31.99 15.78
CA GLY A 450 -2.56 33.14 15.58
C GLY A 450 -2.63 33.57 14.13
N ASN A 451 -3.70 34.30 13.82
CA ASN A 451 -3.88 34.92 12.53
C ASN A 451 -4.44 36.32 12.70
N LEU A 452 -4.07 37.22 11.79
CA LEU A 452 -4.50 38.60 11.75
C LEU A 452 -4.86 38.94 10.31
N ILE A 453 -5.98 39.60 10.10
CA ILE A 453 -6.44 40.12 8.81
C ILE A 453 -6.92 41.55 9.04
N TYR A 454 -6.39 42.48 8.26
CA TYR A 454 -6.83 43.86 8.20
C TYR A 454 -7.13 44.23 6.75
N MET A 455 -8.31 44.78 6.51
CA MET A 455 -8.75 45.23 5.20
C MET A 455 -9.43 46.59 5.30
N ARG A 456 -9.11 47.48 4.37
CA ARG A 456 -9.76 48.78 4.23
C ARG A 456 -9.94 49.14 2.76
N ALA A 457 -11.16 49.48 2.36
CA ALA A 457 -11.50 49.99 1.04
C ALA A 457 -12.21 51.34 1.17
N SER A 458 -11.75 52.34 0.42
CA SER A 458 -12.34 53.68 0.44
C SER A 458 -13.77 53.69 -0.14
N PRO A 459 -14.60 54.71 0.18
CA PRO A 459 -15.99 54.76 -0.29
C PRO A 459 -16.16 54.81 -1.81
N LYS A 460 -15.19 55.40 -2.52
CA LYS A 460 -15.16 55.57 -3.98
C LYS A 460 -14.32 54.50 -4.71
N PHE A 461 -13.81 53.51 -4.00
CA PHE A 461 -13.09 52.41 -4.63
C PHE A 461 -14.07 51.54 -5.44
N ALA A 462 -13.72 51.17 -6.67
CA ALA A 462 -14.59 50.46 -7.62
C ALA A 462 -14.33 48.95 -7.71
N GLY A 463 -13.63 48.37 -6.71
CA GLY A 463 -13.34 46.93 -6.65
C GLY A 463 -14.49 46.10 -6.05
N TYR A 464 -14.18 44.87 -5.66
CA TYR A 464 -15.15 43.91 -5.11
C TYR A 464 -15.70 44.37 -3.75
N PHE A 465 -14.82 44.91 -2.90
CA PHE A 465 -15.18 45.49 -1.61
C PHE A 465 -15.16 47.00 -1.71
N THR A 466 -16.29 47.67 -1.45
CA THR A 466 -16.40 49.13 -1.51
C THR A 466 -16.84 49.66 -0.15
N ASN A 467 -16.34 50.83 0.30
CA ASN A 467 -16.68 51.40 1.63
C ASN A 467 -16.64 50.37 2.78
N THR A 468 -15.55 49.60 2.88
CA THR A 468 -15.46 48.46 3.80
C THR A 468 -14.27 48.60 4.73
N GLY A 469 -14.48 48.29 6.01
CA GLY A 469 -13.42 48.06 7.00
C GLY A 469 -13.61 46.71 7.70
N THR A 470 -12.60 45.85 7.66
CA THR A 470 -12.62 44.56 8.35
C THR A 470 -11.34 44.37 9.14
N PHE A 471 -11.48 43.91 10.38
CA PHE A 471 -10.37 43.44 11.20
C PHE A 471 -10.77 42.11 11.84
N ASN A 472 -9.93 41.09 11.68
CA ASN A 472 -10.13 39.79 12.30
C ASN A 472 -8.79 39.30 12.86
N GLY A 473 -8.75 39.02 14.17
CA GLY A 473 -7.59 38.51 14.86
C GLY A 473 -7.96 37.33 15.74
N SER A 474 -7.21 36.24 15.64
CA SER A 474 -7.23 35.16 16.62
C SER A 474 -5.84 34.91 17.16
N ILE A 475 -5.76 34.60 18.44
CA ILE A 475 -4.53 34.18 19.12
C ILE A 475 -4.86 33.04 20.07
N GLN A 476 -4.00 32.03 20.08
CA GLN A 476 -4.11 30.86 20.93
C GLN A 476 -2.73 30.52 21.50
N TYR A 477 -2.68 30.37 22.82
CA TYR A 477 -1.48 30.03 23.56
C TYR A 477 -1.68 28.77 24.40
N LYS A 478 -0.90 27.74 24.10
CA LYS A 478 -0.88 26.45 24.77
C LYS A 478 0.07 26.50 25.97
N ILE A 479 -0.48 26.77 27.15
CA ILE A 479 0.28 26.81 28.41
C ILE A 479 0.85 25.42 28.74
N SER A 480 0.04 24.37 28.55
CA SER A 480 0.44 22.97 28.72
C SER A 480 -0.33 22.05 27.78
N SER A 481 -0.05 20.74 27.81
CA SER A 481 -0.86 19.76 27.07
C SER A 481 -2.33 19.71 27.50
N LYS A 482 -2.66 20.22 28.70
CA LYS A 482 -4.02 20.26 29.27
C LYS A 482 -4.66 21.65 29.30
N LEU A 483 -3.89 22.73 29.22
CA LEU A 483 -4.38 24.09 29.41
C LEU A 483 -4.06 24.98 28.21
N ASN A 484 -5.08 25.63 27.68
CA ASN A 484 -5.02 26.46 26.48
C ASN A 484 -5.80 27.76 26.70
N VAL A 485 -5.22 28.89 26.31
CA VAL A 485 -5.85 30.21 26.39
C VAL A 485 -6.00 30.75 24.99
N PHE A 486 -7.14 31.37 24.69
CA PHE A 486 -7.39 31.92 23.36
C PHE A 486 -8.14 33.24 23.44
N GLY A 487 -7.96 34.05 22.41
CA GLY A 487 -8.64 35.32 22.20
C GLY A 487 -8.99 35.49 20.73
N ASN A 488 -10.21 35.93 20.46
CA ASN A 488 -10.76 36.15 19.13
C ASN A 488 -11.40 37.54 19.10
N TYR A 489 -11.04 38.33 18.12
CA TYR A 489 -11.65 39.63 17.87
C TYR A 489 -12.02 39.77 16.40
N THR A 490 -13.28 40.08 16.14
CA THR A 490 -13.81 40.28 14.80
C THR A 490 -14.58 41.59 14.76
N GLN A 491 -14.16 42.50 13.91
CA GLN A 491 -14.93 43.66 13.50
C GLN A 491 -15.19 43.53 12.00
N ASP A 492 -16.44 43.28 11.66
CA ASP A 492 -16.88 43.12 10.29
C ASP A 492 -17.84 44.26 9.92
N ALA A 493 -17.32 45.25 9.19
CA ALA A 493 -18.08 46.34 8.59
C ALA A 493 -18.09 46.23 7.07
N LYS A 494 -18.24 45.02 6.52
CA LYS A 494 -18.38 44.80 5.08
C LYS A 494 -19.61 45.49 4.53
N ASN A 495 -19.41 46.32 3.52
CA ASN A 495 -20.45 46.66 2.58
C ASN A 495 -20.22 45.72 1.39
N PHE A 496 -20.76 44.51 1.48
CA PHE A 496 -20.75 43.60 0.34
C PHE A 496 -21.37 44.33 -0.84
N GLN A 497 -20.92 44.02 -2.07
CA GLN A 497 -21.75 44.36 -3.23
C GLN A 497 -23.17 43.92 -2.90
N ARG A 498 -24.12 44.86 -3.02
CA ARG A 498 -25.54 44.59 -2.87
C ARG A 498 -25.91 43.59 -3.96
N ASP A 499 -25.68 42.32 -3.70
CA ASP A 499 -26.44 41.28 -4.36
C ASP A 499 -27.87 41.55 -3.91
N THR A 500 -28.76 41.83 -4.86
CA THR A 500 -30.15 42.21 -4.60
C THR A 500 -30.95 41.13 -3.85
N LEU A 501 -30.30 40.01 -3.54
CA LEU A 501 -30.77 38.87 -2.78
C LEU A 501 -30.59 38.99 -1.25
N PHE A 502 -29.82 39.97 -0.74
CA PHE A 502 -29.58 40.11 0.70
C PHE A 502 -30.60 41.04 1.38
N TYR A 503 -31.40 40.48 2.29
CA TYR A 503 -32.43 41.18 3.08
C TYR A 503 -31.92 41.87 4.36
N ALA A 504 -30.62 41.79 4.68
CA ALA A 504 -30.01 42.41 5.87
C ALA A 504 -28.60 42.94 5.57
N ALA A 505 -28.15 43.98 6.27
CA ALA A 505 -26.79 44.51 6.19
C ALA A 505 -26.06 44.48 7.54
N PRO A 506 -25.80 43.27 8.10
CA PRO A 506 -25.26 43.13 9.46
C PRO A 506 -23.90 43.82 9.60
N TYR A 507 -23.77 44.61 10.64
CA TYR A 507 -22.51 45.05 11.23
C TYR A 507 -22.28 44.22 12.49
N ARG A 508 -21.09 43.62 12.61
CA ARG A 508 -20.72 42.79 13.76
C ARG A 508 -19.42 43.28 14.37
N ARG A 509 -19.43 43.51 15.68
CA ARG A 509 -18.20 43.66 16.49
C ARG A 509 -18.23 42.66 17.62
N PHE A 510 -17.22 41.81 17.70
CA PHE A 510 -17.19 40.65 18.57
C PHE A 510 -15.79 40.50 19.19
N LEU A 511 -15.74 40.39 20.51
CA LEU A 511 -14.53 40.04 21.25
C LEU A 511 -14.87 38.85 22.15
N GLN A 512 -14.10 37.78 22.08
CA GLN A 512 -14.24 36.64 22.97
C GLN A 512 -12.87 36.14 23.37
N TYR A 513 -12.67 35.92 24.66
CA TYR A 513 -11.47 35.27 25.18
C TYR A 513 -11.87 34.21 26.19
N GLY A 514 -11.01 33.21 26.37
CA GLY A 514 -11.36 32.09 27.20
C GLY A 514 -10.20 31.18 27.54
N ILE A 515 -10.49 30.26 28.45
CA ILE A 515 -9.58 29.24 28.93
C ILE A 515 -10.23 27.89 28.64
N GLN A 516 -9.49 27.02 28.00
CA GLN A 516 -9.85 25.63 27.74
C GLN A 516 -8.97 24.72 28.60
N TYR A 517 -9.61 23.86 29.38
CA TYR A 517 -8.96 22.90 30.25
C TYR A 517 -9.41 21.47 29.92
N LYS A 518 -8.44 20.63 29.54
CA LYS A 518 -8.61 19.22 29.26
C LYS A 518 -8.43 18.42 30.56
N TYR A 519 -9.54 18.13 31.24
CA TYR A 519 -9.53 17.42 32.53
C TYR A 519 -9.34 15.91 32.37
N THR A 520 -9.71 15.32 31.23
CA THR A 520 -9.42 13.91 30.87
C THR A 520 -8.98 13.79 29.41
N SER A 521 -8.51 12.62 28.97
CA SER A 521 -8.19 12.39 27.54
C SER A 521 -9.38 12.64 26.61
N ASN A 522 -10.60 12.46 27.14
CA ASN A 522 -11.88 12.38 26.43
C ASN A 522 -12.87 13.49 26.88
N GLY A 523 -12.39 14.49 27.62
CA GLY A 523 -13.24 15.53 28.21
C GLY A 523 -12.50 16.86 28.37
N LEU A 524 -13.15 17.94 27.95
CA LEU A 524 -12.67 19.30 28.14
C LEU A 524 -13.78 20.24 28.59
N ILE A 525 -13.40 21.25 29.36
CA ILE A 525 -14.24 22.36 29.75
C ILE A 525 -13.65 23.64 29.19
N THR A 526 -14.49 24.49 28.61
CA THR A 526 -14.08 25.79 28.10
C THR A 526 -14.94 26.88 28.71
N VAL A 527 -14.29 27.87 29.30
CA VAL A 527 -14.91 29.05 29.88
C VAL A 527 -14.58 30.25 28.99
N TYR A 528 -15.61 31.00 28.62
CA TYR A 528 -15.50 32.16 27.75
C TYR A 528 -16.07 33.39 28.45
N ASN A 529 -15.46 34.53 28.16
CA ASN A 529 -16.05 35.85 28.40
C ASN A 529 -16.01 36.63 27.08
N GLY A 530 -17.02 37.45 26.82
CA GLY A 530 -17.08 38.18 25.56
C GLY A 530 -18.09 39.30 25.49
N PHE A 531 -17.93 40.08 24.43
CA PHE A 531 -18.74 41.24 24.08
C PHE A 531 -19.13 41.14 22.62
N GLN A 532 -20.40 41.39 22.32
CA GLN A 532 -20.87 41.40 20.94
C GLN A 532 -21.84 42.55 20.67
N LYS A 533 -21.63 43.25 19.56
CA LYS A 533 -22.55 44.20 18.96
C LYS A 533 -23.00 43.65 17.61
N TYR A 534 -24.31 43.60 17.42
CA TYR A 534 -24.94 43.27 16.15
C TYR A 534 -25.88 44.41 15.77
N GLN A 535 -25.78 44.88 14.54
CA GLN A 535 -26.62 45.96 14.03
C GLN A 535 -27.00 45.66 12.58
N ASP A 536 -28.28 45.69 12.27
CA ASP A 536 -28.77 45.79 10.90
C ASP A 536 -28.60 47.24 10.42
N ARG A 537 -28.07 47.41 9.21
CA ARG A 537 -27.85 48.73 8.59
C ARG A 537 -28.87 49.03 7.49
N LEU A 538 -29.79 48.11 7.20
CA LEU A 538 -30.94 48.39 6.34
C LEU A 538 -32.06 49.05 7.14
N GLU A 539 -32.84 49.90 6.49
CA GLU A 539 -34.05 50.48 7.05
C GLU A 539 -35.28 49.76 6.47
N PRO A 540 -36.22 49.26 7.30
CA PRO A 540 -36.20 49.30 8.76
C PRO A 540 -35.26 48.25 9.38
N LYS A 541 -34.49 48.65 10.39
CA LYS A 541 -33.55 47.76 11.10
C LYS A 541 -34.25 46.59 11.80
N GLN A 542 -33.83 45.35 11.53
CA GLN A 542 -34.41 44.15 12.17
C GLN A 542 -33.77 43.75 13.51
N PHE A 543 -32.51 44.12 13.75
CA PHE A 543 -31.84 43.95 15.05
C PHE A 543 -30.79 45.05 15.27
N ASP A 544 -30.65 45.53 16.51
CA ASP A 544 -29.56 46.42 16.93
C ASP A 544 -29.37 46.21 18.44
N TYR A 545 -28.33 45.48 18.83
CA TYR A 545 -28.09 45.16 20.24
C TYR A 545 -26.61 45.09 20.60
N TYR A 546 -26.34 45.28 21.89
CA TYR A 546 -25.06 45.02 22.53
C TYR A 546 -25.23 44.03 23.67
N GLU A 547 -24.46 42.95 23.67
CA GLU A 547 -24.51 41.90 24.69
C GLU A 547 -23.12 41.67 25.29
N GLN A 548 -23.07 41.61 26.61
CA GLN A 548 -21.93 41.11 27.38
C GLN A 548 -22.29 39.73 27.90
N TYR A 549 -21.46 38.72 27.64
CA TYR A 549 -21.81 37.35 28.00
C TYR A 549 -20.66 36.57 28.64
N PHE A 550 -21.05 35.64 29.49
CA PHE A 550 -20.22 34.58 30.05
C PHE A 550 -20.75 33.24 29.55
N LYS A 551 -19.86 32.34 29.11
CA LYS A 551 -20.26 31.05 28.55
C LYS A 551 -19.40 29.93 29.09
N VAL A 552 -20.03 28.81 29.39
CA VAL A 552 -19.36 27.56 29.79
C VAL A 552 -19.76 26.48 28.79
N SER A 553 -18.78 25.73 28.29
CA SER A 553 -18.97 24.60 27.37
C SER A 553 -18.26 23.37 27.93
N VAL A 554 -18.95 22.25 27.97
CA VAL A 554 -18.41 20.94 28.36
C VAL A 554 -18.54 20.01 27.17
N ASP A 555 -17.41 19.47 26.73
CA ASP A 555 -17.33 18.48 25.67
C ASP A 555 -16.82 17.19 26.29
N GLN A 556 -17.64 16.14 26.30
CA GLN A 556 -17.31 14.86 26.93
C GLN A 556 -17.70 13.70 26.03
N GLN A 557 -16.78 12.77 25.85
CA GLN A 557 -17.08 11.46 25.28
C GLN A 557 -17.40 10.46 26.42
N ILE A 558 -18.62 9.92 26.43
CA ILE A 558 -19.11 8.92 27.38
C ILE A 558 -19.40 7.63 26.60
N GLY A 559 -18.48 6.67 26.64
CA GLY A 559 -18.56 5.47 25.80
C GLY A 559 -18.55 5.82 24.31
N LYS A 560 -19.65 5.51 23.62
CA LYS A 560 -19.85 5.83 22.18
C LYS A 560 -20.54 7.18 21.94
N PHE A 561 -20.97 7.86 23.00
CA PHE A 561 -21.66 9.14 22.91
C PHE A 561 -20.67 10.29 23.03
N GLN A 562 -20.76 11.25 22.13
CA GLN A 562 -20.11 12.54 22.24
C GLN A 562 -21.17 13.58 22.61
N VAL A 563 -21.02 14.14 23.80
CA VAL A 563 -21.97 15.07 24.42
C VAL A 563 -21.30 16.44 24.52
N ASN A 564 -21.93 17.45 23.91
CA ASN A 564 -21.58 18.85 24.08
C ASN A 564 -22.72 19.54 24.83
N LEU A 565 -22.40 20.16 25.96
CA LEU A 565 -23.33 20.96 26.76
C LEU A 565 -22.78 22.38 26.86
N GLN A 566 -23.60 23.38 26.55
CA GLN A 566 -23.19 24.77 26.64
C GLN A 566 -24.27 25.63 27.28
N GLY A 567 -23.84 26.47 28.24
CA GLY A 567 -24.65 27.49 28.89
C GLY A 567 -24.02 28.86 28.69
N GLN A 568 -24.76 29.80 28.12
CA GLN A 568 -24.37 31.20 27.97
C GLN A 568 -25.33 32.09 28.75
N PHE A 569 -24.78 33.05 29.49
CA PHE A 569 -25.51 34.02 30.29
C PHE A 569 -25.00 35.40 29.92
N GLY A 570 -25.89 36.31 29.54
CA GLY A 570 -25.50 37.64 29.11
C GLY A 570 -26.49 38.71 29.52
N LYS A 571 -26.01 39.95 29.53
CA LYS A 571 -26.81 41.17 29.66
C LYS A 571 -26.87 41.84 28.28
N THR A 572 -28.08 42.12 27.82
CA THR A 572 -28.37 42.58 26.46
C THR A 572 -29.07 43.92 26.50
N ASN A 573 -28.45 44.91 25.87
CA ASN A 573 -29.05 46.20 25.57
C ASN A 573 -29.59 46.17 24.15
N ASN A 574 -30.91 46.21 23.99
CA ASN A 574 -31.58 46.28 22.70
C ASN A 574 -31.79 47.75 22.32
N TYR A 575 -31.09 48.21 21.28
CA TYR A 575 -31.16 49.57 20.78
C TYR A 575 -32.35 49.82 19.85
N LEU A 576 -33.04 48.79 19.36
CA LEU A 576 -34.29 48.95 18.60
C LEU A 576 -35.46 49.31 19.52
N SER A 577 -35.59 48.62 20.64
CA SER A 577 -36.70 48.79 21.58
C SER A 577 -36.35 49.67 22.79
N GLY A 578 -35.07 49.97 23.00
CA GLY A 578 -34.57 50.68 24.19
C GLY A 578 -34.57 49.81 25.46
N PHE A 579 -34.89 48.52 25.36
CA PHE A 579 -34.99 47.60 26.49
C PHE A 579 -33.62 47.03 26.92
N ASN A 580 -33.40 46.89 28.23
CA ASN A 580 -32.23 46.22 28.80
C ASN A 580 -32.69 44.98 29.59
N GLY A 581 -32.17 43.80 29.24
CA GLY A 581 -32.58 42.54 29.85
C GLY A 581 -31.47 41.49 29.91
N ASN A 582 -31.79 40.36 30.55
CA ASN A 582 -30.89 39.22 30.64
C ASN A 582 -31.21 38.21 29.55
N SER A 583 -30.17 37.72 28.85
CA SER A 583 -30.28 36.64 27.88
C SER A 583 -29.58 35.38 28.39
N SER A 584 -30.20 34.22 28.25
CA SER A 584 -29.61 32.93 28.61
C SER A 584 -29.86 31.91 27.51
N PHE A 585 -28.82 31.15 27.15
CA PHE A 585 -28.86 30.13 26.11
C PHE A 585 -28.31 28.83 26.65
N TYR A 586 -29.09 27.78 26.54
CA TYR A 586 -28.69 26.42 26.89
C TYR A 586 -28.75 25.60 25.62
N THR A 587 -27.65 24.93 25.28
CA THR A 587 -27.54 24.09 24.09
C THR A 587 -26.99 22.74 24.50
N THR A 588 -27.55 21.69 23.91
CA THR A 588 -27.09 20.32 24.04
C THR A 588 -26.98 19.71 22.66
N ASN A 589 -25.88 19.02 22.40
CA ASN A 589 -25.68 18.24 21.19
C ASN A 589 -25.13 16.86 21.56
N ILE A 590 -25.86 15.82 21.20
CA ILE A 590 -25.54 14.42 21.50
C ILE A 590 -25.38 13.70 20.17
N SER A 591 -24.19 13.15 19.94
CA SER A 591 -23.90 12.38 18.75
C SER A 591 -23.33 11.01 19.10
N PHE A 592 -23.68 9.99 18.31
CA PHE A 592 -23.12 8.65 18.45
C PHE A 592 -23.22 7.89 17.13
N GLU A 593 -22.37 6.87 16.98
CA GLU A 593 -22.39 5.98 15.83
C GLU A 593 -22.57 4.52 16.28
N LYS A 594 -23.49 3.81 15.62
CA LYS A 594 -23.72 2.39 15.82
C LYS A 594 -24.24 1.77 14.51
N PHE A 595 -23.76 0.58 14.15
CA PHE A 595 -24.20 -0.14 12.94
C PHE A 595 -24.11 0.69 11.65
N LYS A 596 -22.98 1.39 11.40
CA LYS A 596 -22.80 2.31 10.26
C LYS A 596 -23.89 3.39 10.15
N THR A 597 -24.55 3.69 11.27
CA THR A 597 -25.56 4.73 11.40
C THR A 597 -25.09 5.75 12.42
N SER A 598 -24.96 6.99 11.99
CA SER A 598 -24.66 8.12 12.86
C SER A 598 -25.94 8.86 13.22
N PHE A 599 -26.10 9.13 14.50
CA PHE A 599 -27.18 9.93 15.06
C PHE A 599 -26.58 11.21 15.61
N ASN A 600 -27.20 12.34 15.31
CA ASN A 600 -26.89 13.62 15.92
C ASN A 600 -28.19 14.30 16.35
N ILE A 601 -28.35 14.56 17.63
CA ILE A 601 -29.53 15.18 18.22
C ILE A 601 -29.07 16.48 18.87
N TYR A 602 -29.74 17.58 18.56
CA TYR A 602 -29.46 18.86 19.20
C TYR A 602 -30.75 19.45 19.76
N ALA A 603 -30.61 20.16 20.87
CA ALA A 603 -31.66 20.98 21.44
C ALA A 603 -31.08 22.27 22.00
N SER A 604 -31.83 23.35 21.88
CA SER A 604 -31.51 24.67 22.41
C SER A 604 -32.74 25.26 23.09
N TYR A 605 -32.51 25.81 24.28
CA TYR A 605 -33.49 26.61 25.01
C TYR A 605 -32.89 27.99 25.23
N ALA A 606 -33.56 29.01 24.72
CA ALA A 606 -33.11 30.39 24.80
C ALA A 606 -34.17 31.26 25.48
N ILE A 607 -33.72 32.08 26.42
CA ILE A 607 -34.47 33.22 26.95
C ILE A 607 -33.73 34.44 26.45
N THR A 608 -34.33 35.24 25.56
CA THR A 608 -33.63 36.34 24.90
C THR A 608 -34.38 37.65 24.99
N SER A 609 -33.62 38.74 25.16
CA SER A 609 -34.12 40.12 25.10
C SER A 609 -33.68 40.83 23.81
N ARG A 610 -33.19 40.07 22.80
CA ARG A 610 -32.57 40.61 21.58
C ARG A 610 -33.55 41.19 20.56
N TYR A 611 -34.82 40.78 20.57
CA TYR A 611 -35.75 41.02 19.46
C TYR A 611 -37.03 41.79 19.81
N GLN A 612 -37.67 41.50 20.93
CA GLN A 612 -38.95 42.10 21.34
C GLN A 612 -38.88 42.74 22.73
N MET A 613 -39.91 43.53 23.08
CA MET A 613 -40.11 44.18 24.39
C MET A 613 -40.54 43.19 25.51
N GLN A 614 -39.90 42.02 25.62
CA GLN A 614 -40.00 41.08 26.76
C GLN A 614 -39.00 39.94 26.60
N ASN A 615 -38.76 39.18 27.69
CA ASN A 615 -37.96 37.95 27.66
C ASN A 615 -38.72 36.85 26.91
N GLU A 616 -38.40 36.68 25.63
CA GLU A 616 -39.00 35.64 24.78
C GLU A 616 -38.34 34.29 25.06
N LYS A 617 -39.17 33.25 25.25
CA LYS A 617 -38.70 31.86 25.42
C LYS A 617 -38.78 31.16 24.08
N GLN A 618 -37.64 30.70 23.58
CA GLN A 618 -37.52 30.01 22.31
C GLN A 618 -36.93 28.61 22.54
N VAL A 619 -37.54 27.60 21.90
CA VAL A 619 -37.09 26.21 21.97
C VAL A 619 -36.82 25.70 20.56
N TYR A 620 -35.59 25.27 20.33
CA TYR A 620 -35.17 24.67 19.08
C TYR A 620 -34.72 23.25 19.34
N TYR A 621 -35.10 22.31 18.49
CA TYR A 621 -34.64 20.94 18.58
C TYR A 621 -34.67 20.29 17.20
N GLY A 622 -33.81 19.31 17.03
CA GLY A 622 -33.78 18.54 15.82
C GLY A 622 -32.84 17.35 15.89
N ALA A 623 -32.87 16.59 14.81
CA ALA A 623 -32.10 15.37 14.69
C ALA A 623 -31.62 15.20 13.26
N ARG A 624 -30.43 14.61 13.12
CA ARG A 624 -29.90 14.09 11.87
C ARG A 624 -29.59 12.61 12.07
N ILE A 625 -30.13 11.79 11.19
CA ILE A 625 -29.83 10.36 11.10
C ILE A 625 -29.19 10.14 9.74
N PHE A 626 -28.01 9.54 9.72
CA PHE A 626 -27.36 9.13 8.49
C PHE A 626 -27.01 7.65 8.61
N SER A 627 -27.57 6.83 7.73
CA SER A 627 -27.39 5.37 7.69
C SER A 627 -26.75 4.95 6.38
N ARG A 628 -25.64 4.22 6.46
CA ARG A 628 -25.03 3.53 5.32
C ARG A 628 -25.35 2.03 5.40
N PHE A 629 -26.52 1.65 4.88
CA PHE A 629 -27.01 0.26 4.89
C PHE A 629 -26.06 -0.69 4.15
N SER A 630 -25.48 -0.23 3.05
CA SER A 630 -24.45 -0.94 2.29
C SER A 630 -23.51 0.07 1.64
N ASP A 631 -22.47 -0.39 0.95
CA ASP A 631 -21.63 0.52 0.18
C ASP A 631 -22.32 1.13 -1.04
N LYS A 632 -23.49 0.58 -1.40
CA LYS A 632 -24.34 0.98 -2.52
C LYS A 632 -25.56 1.79 -2.10
N THR A 633 -25.86 1.89 -0.81
CA THR A 633 -27.13 2.46 -0.33
C THR A 633 -26.91 3.30 0.92
N SER A 634 -27.37 4.55 0.88
CA SER A 634 -27.36 5.43 2.05
C SER A 634 -28.62 6.29 2.15
N LEU A 635 -29.02 6.59 3.38
CA LEU A 635 -30.15 7.45 3.71
C LEU A 635 -29.71 8.49 4.73
N SER A 636 -29.97 9.75 4.44
CA SER A 636 -29.90 10.85 5.41
C SER A 636 -31.29 11.42 5.64
N VAL A 637 -31.67 11.55 6.90
CA VAL A 637 -32.89 12.24 7.33
C VAL A 637 -32.49 13.34 8.30
N PHE A 638 -32.99 14.54 8.08
CA PHE A 638 -32.78 15.70 8.92
C PHE A 638 -34.11 16.34 9.26
N TYR A 639 -34.26 16.76 10.51
CA TYR A 639 -35.41 17.52 10.98
C TYR A 639 -34.99 18.60 11.98
N GLN A 640 -35.62 19.76 11.88
CA GLN A 640 -35.50 20.89 12.79
C GLN A 640 -36.86 21.57 12.92
N ASN A 641 -37.29 21.85 14.15
CA ASN A 641 -38.59 22.47 14.37
C ASN A 641 -38.68 23.92 13.87
N ASN A 642 -37.63 24.73 14.09
CA ASN A 642 -37.55 26.13 13.66
C ASN A 642 -36.12 26.68 13.81
N TYR A 643 -35.89 27.92 13.38
CA TYR A 643 -34.61 28.62 13.47
C TYR A 643 -34.74 29.93 14.26
N MET A 644 -33.60 30.48 14.68
CA MET A 644 -33.55 31.80 15.32
C MET A 644 -33.94 32.90 14.32
N PRO A 645 -34.65 33.96 14.75
CA PRO A 645 -34.99 35.08 13.87
C PRO A 645 -33.78 35.72 13.20
N GLU A 646 -32.60 35.75 13.83
CA GLU A 646 -31.36 36.21 13.22
C GLU A 646 -31.03 35.49 11.91
N GLU A 647 -31.51 34.27 11.69
CA GLU A 647 -31.25 33.47 10.48
C GLU A 647 -32.25 33.74 9.34
N TYR A 648 -33.19 34.68 9.49
CA TYR A 648 -34.23 34.96 8.48
C TYR A 648 -33.68 35.35 7.10
N PHE A 649 -32.45 35.88 7.04
CA PHE A 649 -31.79 36.25 5.80
C PHE A 649 -31.27 35.04 4.99
N ARG A 650 -31.44 33.81 5.49
CA ARG A 650 -31.04 32.56 4.84
C ARG A 650 -32.24 31.63 4.65
N ASP A 651 -32.12 30.75 3.66
CA ASP A 651 -33.04 29.63 3.50
C ASP A 651 -32.82 28.64 4.66
N ARG A 652 -33.91 28.24 5.31
CA ARG A 652 -33.89 27.50 6.58
C ARG A 652 -34.58 26.16 6.39
N ASN A 653 -33.80 25.09 6.48
CA ASN A 653 -34.28 23.73 6.21
C ASN A 653 -34.97 23.14 7.44
N LEU A 654 -36.26 22.81 7.38
CA LEU A 654 -37.00 22.20 8.48
C LEU A 654 -37.00 20.67 8.39
N PHE A 655 -36.98 20.12 7.19
CA PHE A 655 -36.96 18.68 6.97
C PHE A 655 -36.26 18.35 5.65
N GLU A 656 -35.37 17.35 5.68
CA GLU A 656 -34.67 16.87 4.50
C GLU A 656 -34.51 15.36 4.51
N VAL A 657 -34.73 14.77 3.34
CA VAL A 657 -34.48 13.36 3.05
C VAL A 657 -33.58 13.29 1.84
N LEU A 658 -32.45 12.59 1.99
CA LEU A 658 -31.51 12.29 0.92
C LEU A 658 -31.34 10.78 0.87
N PHE A 659 -31.72 10.15 -0.23
CA PHE A 659 -31.55 8.72 -0.44
C PHE A 659 -30.72 8.49 -1.70
N HIS A 660 -29.69 7.67 -1.57
CA HIS A 660 -28.77 7.31 -2.65
C HIS A 660 -28.76 5.79 -2.81
N GLN A 661 -28.89 5.34 -4.06
CA GLN A 661 -28.84 3.92 -4.43
C GLN A 661 -28.01 3.72 -5.70
N GLN A 662 -26.98 2.88 -5.62
CA GLN A 662 -26.30 2.34 -6.79
C GLN A 662 -27.04 1.09 -7.29
N LEU A 663 -27.63 1.16 -8.48
CA LEU A 663 -28.42 0.05 -9.06
C LEU A 663 -27.50 -1.04 -9.62
N PHE A 664 -26.47 -0.64 -10.37
CA PHE A 664 -25.42 -1.49 -10.93
C PHE A 664 -24.14 -0.67 -11.09
N PRO A 665 -22.97 -1.28 -11.39
CA PRO A 665 -21.73 -0.54 -11.59
C PRO A 665 -21.90 0.61 -12.59
N GLY A 666 -21.59 1.84 -12.17
CA GLY A 666 -21.75 3.04 -13.00
C GLY A 666 -23.18 3.63 -13.06
N SER A 667 -24.18 3.08 -12.36
CA SER A 667 -25.54 3.62 -12.33
C SER A 667 -25.99 3.99 -10.92
N GLU A 668 -26.36 5.25 -10.75
CA GLU A 668 -26.74 5.86 -9.47
C GLU A 668 -28.13 6.50 -9.58
N LEU A 669 -28.93 6.33 -8.52
CA LEU A 669 -30.23 6.96 -8.35
C LEU A 669 -30.21 7.77 -7.05
N ASP A 670 -30.50 9.06 -7.15
CA ASP A 670 -30.56 10.00 -6.03
C ASP A 670 -31.98 10.55 -5.90
N LEU A 671 -32.51 10.47 -4.68
CA LEU A 671 -33.81 11.00 -4.30
C LEU A 671 -33.57 12.05 -3.21
N SER A 672 -34.01 13.28 -3.47
CA SER A 672 -33.87 14.39 -2.52
C SER A 672 -35.21 15.06 -2.30
N GLY A 673 -35.57 15.29 -1.05
CA GLY A 673 -36.76 16.04 -0.66
C GLY A 673 -36.39 17.02 0.45
N ARG A 674 -36.81 18.28 0.32
CA ARG A 674 -36.53 19.32 1.29
C ARG A 674 -37.77 20.17 1.52
N TYR A 675 -38.00 20.48 2.79
CA TYR A 675 -39.03 21.38 3.25
C TYR A 675 -38.37 22.53 4.00
N SER A 676 -38.49 23.75 3.49
CA SER A 676 -37.71 24.88 3.97
C SER A 676 -38.54 26.16 4.07
N LEU A 677 -38.13 27.05 4.99
CA LEU A 677 -38.58 28.44 5.00
C LEU A 677 -37.62 29.24 4.11
N GLN A 678 -38.15 29.92 3.11
CA GLN A 678 -37.35 30.77 2.23
C GLN A 678 -36.75 31.95 3.02
N ARG A 679 -35.63 32.49 2.55
CA ARG A 679 -35.11 33.78 3.04
C ARG A 679 -36.19 34.87 3.01
N GLY A 680 -36.26 35.70 4.04
CA GLY A 680 -37.26 36.78 4.16
C GLY A 680 -38.63 36.36 4.69
N GLU A 681 -38.98 35.07 4.61
CA GLU A 681 -40.28 34.55 5.03
C GLU A 681 -40.27 33.99 6.45
N LEU A 682 -41.23 34.33 7.31
CA LEU A 682 -41.30 33.79 8.68
C LEU A 682 -42.22 32.58 8.82
N GLY A 683 -43.11 32.34 7.85
CA GLY A 683 -44.16 31.32 7.98
C GLY A 683 -44.46 30.52 6.72
N ASN A 684 -44.21 31.06 5.52
CA ASN A 684 -44.45 30.34 4.27
C ASN A 684 -43.36 29.28 4.05
N LYS A 685 -43.80 28.03 3.86
CA LYS A 685 -42.93 26.88 3.75
C LYS A 685 -42.95 26.38 2.31
N ASP A 686 -41.76 26.24 1.73
CA ASP A 686 -41.57 25.70 0.40
C ASP A 686 -41.22 24.23 0.48
N PHE A 687 -41.67 23.49 -0.54
CA PHE A 687 -41.31 22.10 -0.71
C PHE A 687 -40.61 21.94 -2.05
N ILE A 688 -39.49 21.23 -2.05
CA ILE A 688 -38.78 20.86 -3.26
C ILE A 688 -38.44 19.37 -3.21
N PHE A 689 -38.60 18.72 -4.35
CA PHE A 689 -38.28 17.32 -4.57
C PHE A 689 -37.45 17.18 -5.86
N SER A 690 -36.48 16.27 -5.83
CA SER A 690 -35.64 15.93 -6.98
C SER A 690 -35.43 14.43 -7.07
N LEU A 691 -35.59 13.90 -8.28
CA LEU A 691 -35.21 12.54 -8.65
C LEU A 691 -34.14 12.62 -9.74
N ARG A 692 -32.92 12.20 -9.42
CA ARG A 692 -31.77 12.23 -10.33
C ARG A 692 -31.30 10.82 -10.64
N TYR A 693 -31.12 10.53 -11.92
CA TYR A 693 -30.45 9.33 -12.41
C TYR A 693 -29.12 9.72 -13.04
N THR A 694 -28.03 9.06 -12.65
CA THR A 694 -26.68 9.32 -13.15
C THR A 694 -26.06 8.05 -13.72
N LEU A 695 -25.61 8.12 -14.97
CA LEU A 695 -24.87 7.08 -15.67
C LEU A 695 -23.41 7.52 -15.81
N ARG A 696 -22.49 6.78 -15.20
CA ARG A 696 -21.04 6.97 -15.28
C ARG A 696 -20.44 5.98 -16.27
N LEU A 697 -19.85 6.53 -17.33
CA LEU A 697 -19.25 5.83 -18.46
C LEU A 697 -17.73 6.08 -18.48
N ASN A 698 -16.96 5.06 -18.82
CA ASN A 698 -15.52 5.18 -19.04
C ASN A 698 -15.26 5.16 -20.56
N MET A 699 -15.31 6.33 -21.19
CA MET A 699 -15.25 6.48 -22.65
C MET A 699 -13.83 6.22 -23.17
N PRO A 700 -13.63 5.35 -24.17
CA PRO A 700 -12.31 5.12 -24.74
C PRO A 700 -11.83 6.35 -25.51
N VAL A 701 -10.66 6.90 -25.15
CA VAL A 701 -10.10 8.12 -25.78
C VAL A 701 -8.78 7.88 -26.51
N GLN A 702 -8.03 6.83 -26.15
CA GLN A 702 -6.78 6.47 -26.83
C GLN A 702 -6.58 4.95 -26.79
N LYS A 703 -6.26 4.33 -27.94
CA LYS A 703 -5.78 2.94 -27.97
C LYS A 703 -4.31 2.91 -27.50
N THR A 704 -4.02 2.16 -26.45
CA THR A 704 -2.72 2.14 -25.76
C THR A 704 -1.88 0.90 -26.01
N ALA A 705 -2.50 -0.18 -26.47
CA ALA A 705 -1.86 -1.44 -26.79
C ALA A 705 -2.59 -2.13 -27.95
N GLU A 706 -1.89 -3.05 -28.58
CA GLU A 706 -2.44 -3.99 -29.54
C GLU A 706 -1.97 -5.37 -29.12
N TYR A 707 -2.94 -6.26 -28.90
CA TYR A 707 -2.67 -7.61 -28.43
C TYR A 707 -3.19 -8.64 -29.42
N THR A 708 -2.49 -9.77 -29.44
CA THR A 708 -2.85 -11.00 -30.12
C THR A 708 -3.06 -12.12 -29.11
N SER A 709 -3.70 -13.19 -29.56
CA SER A 709 -3.89 -14.43 -28.81
C SER A 709 -3.33 -15.63 -29.58
N LEU A 710 -2.92 -16.64 -28.82
CA LEU A 710 -2.50 -17.94 -29.33
C LEU A 710 -3.35 -19.00 -28.63
N SER A 711 -4.06 -19.82 -29.38
CA SER A 711 -4.77 -20.99 -28.88
C SER A 711 -4.31 -22.25 -29.58
N GLY A 712 -4.58 -23.41 -28.98
CA GLY A 712 -4.23 -24.67 -29.59
C GLY A 712 -4.64 -25.86 -28.75
N ASN A 713 -4.41 -27.04 -29.29
CA ASN A 713 -4.66 -28.32 -28.64
C ASN A 713 -3.41 -29.19 -28.69
N ILE A 714 -3.12 -29.85 -27.55
CA ILE A 714 -2.18 -30.96 -27.47
C ILE A 714 -2.94 -32.26 -27.67
N SER A 715 -2.83 -32.84 -28.86
CA SER A 715 -3.48 -34.12 -29.16
C SER A 715 -2.78 -35.27 -28.42
N ASN A 716 -3.58 -36.15 -27.82
CA ASN A 716 -3.06 -37.35 -27.17
C ASN A 716 -2.75 -38.43 -28.22
N LEU A 717 -1.47 -38.72 -28.45
CA LEU A 717 -0.99 -39.74 -29.39
C LEU A 717 -0.46 -40.99 -28.65
N GLY A 718 -1.09 -41.37 -27.54
CA GLY A 718 -0.75 -42.58 -26.78
C GLY A 718 -0.07 -42.34 -25.43
N VAL A 719 -0.18 -41.12 -24.89
CA VAL A 719 0.32 -40.74 -23.56
C VAL A 719 -0.77 -40.89 -22.49
N LYS A 720 -0.38 -40.93 -21.22
CA LYS A 720 -1.33 -41.10 -20.10
C LYS A 720 -2.23 -39.91 -19.88
N LYS A 721 -1.71 -38.69 -20.06
CA LYS A 721 -2.45 -37.44 -19.89
C LYS A 721 -1.92 -36.34 -20.80
N THR A 722 -2.83 -35.51 -21.29
CA THR A 722 -2.53 -34.22 -21.91
C THR A 722 -3.04 -33.05 -21.06
N GLU A 723 -3.69 -33.34 -19.93
CA GLU A 723 -4.14 -32.35 -18.93
C GLU A 723 -2.97 -31.88 -18.05
N GLY A 724 -2.94 -30.58 -17.77
CA GLY A 724 -1.99 -29.98 -16.83
C GLY A 724 -0.58 -29.80 -17.39
N ILE A 725 -0.41 -29.93 -18.71
CA ILE A 725 0.84 -29.65 -19.40
C ILE A 725 1.05 -28.13 -19.43
N LYS A 726 2.15 -27.66 -18.85
CA LYS A 726 2.49 -26.23 -18.84
C LYS A 726 3.22 -25.85 -20.12
N LEU A 727 2.78 -24.75 -20.71
CA LEU A 727 3.36 -24.15 -21.90
C LEU A 727 3.87 -22.75 -21.58
N MET A 728 5.01 -22.41 -22.17
CA MET A 728 5.64 -21.10 -22.01
C MET A 728 5.79 -20.45 -23.37
N LEU A 729 5.36 -19.20 -23.48
CA LEU A 729 5.49 -18.39 -24.68
C LEU A 729 6.22 -17.10 -24.27
N GLY A 730 7.56 -17.14 -24.32
CA GLY A 730 8.40 -16.14 -23.66
C GLY A 730 8.10 -16.06 -22.15
N ASN A 731 7.59 -14.91 -21.69
CA ASN A 731 7.23 -14.71 -20.27
C ASN A 731 5.77 -15.09 -19.92
N HIS A 732 4.97 -15.46 -20.93
CA HIS A 732 3.58 -15.87 -20.75
C HIS A 732 3.51 -17.35 -20.42
N LEU A 733 2.60 -17.72 -19.52
CA LEU A 733 2.37 -19.11 -19.11
C LEU A 733 0.91 -19.48 -19.36
N SER A 734 0.71 -20.68 -19.87
CA SER A 734 -0.58 -21.33 -20.01
C SER A 734 -0.47 -22.79 -19.56
N ILE A 735 -1.61 -23.40 -19.26
CA ILE A 735 -1.70 -24.80 -18.84
C ILE A 735 -2.88 -25.45 -19.55
N THR A 736 -2.71 -26.69 -19.97
CA THR A 736 -3.75 -27.40 -20.71
C THR A 736 -4.92 -27.82 -19.82
N ASP A 737 -6.13 -27.77 -20.39
CA ASP A 737 -7.34 -28.34 -19.81
C ASP A 737 -7.41 -29.88 -19.95
N LYS A 738 -8.53 -30.48 -19.56
CA LYS A 738 -8.73 -31.95 -19.59
C LYS A 738 -8.67 -32.52 -21.01
N GLU A 739 -9.07 -31.72 -21.98
CA GLU A 739 -9.10 -32.04 -23.40
C GLU A 739 -7.76 -31.71 -24.11
N GLY A 740 -6.79 -31.14 -23.39
CA GLY A 740 -5.49 -30.75 -23.92
C GLY A 740 -5.45 -29.37 -24.57
N ASN A 741 -6.49 -28.55 -24.46
CA ASN A 741 -6.51 -27.20 -25.03
C ASN A 741 -5.74 -26.22 -24.15
N TYR A 742 -5.09 -25.27 -24.78
CA TYR A 742 -4.40 -24.17 -24.12
C TYR A 742 -4.70 -22.84 -24.80
N GLN A 743 -4.59 -21.75 -24.05
CA GLN A 743 -4.76 -20.40 -24.56
C GLN A 743 -3.81 -19.41 -23.88
N PHE A 744 -3.25 -18.53 -24.69
CA PHE A 744 -2.57 -17.32 -24.27
C PHE A 744 -3.33 -16.10 -24.82
N ARG A 745 -3.58 -15.10 -23.98
CA ARG A 745 -4.14 -13.81 -24.37
C ARG A 745 -3.22 -12.67 -23.94
N ASN A 746 -3.47 -11.48 -24.47
CA ASN A 746 -2.73 -10.25 -24.14
C ASN A 746 -1.25 -10.34 -24.49
N ILE A 747 -0.93 -10.97 -25.64
CA ILE A 747 0.43 -11.09 -26.16
C ILE A 747 0.68 -9.94 -27.13
N VAL A 748 1.86 -9.33 -27.10
CA VAL A 748 2.25 -8.32 -28.09
C VAL A 748 2.56 -9.02 -29.42
N PRO A 749 2.07 -8.55 -30.59
CA PRO A 749 2.42 -9.16 -31.87
C PRO A 749 3.93 -9.25 -32.10
N GLY A 750 4.42 -10.38 -32.61
CA GLY A 750 5.85 -10.62 -32.82
C GLY A 750 6.23 -12.09 -32.97
N GLU A 751 7.54 -12.35 -32.94
CA GLU A 751 8.13 -13.69 -32.96
C GLU A 751 8.29 -14.23 -31.54
N TYR A 752 7.80 -15.45 -31.31
CA TYR A 752 7.87 -16.12 -30.01
C TYR A 752 8.31 -17.57 -30.16
N PHE A 753 8.96 -18.09 -29.13
CA PHE A 753 9.20 -19.52 -28.99
C PHE A 753 8.19 -20.10 -28.01
N LEU A 754 7.45 -21.11 -28.47
CA LEU A 754 6.60 -21.92 -27.61
C LEU A 754 7.43 -23.07 -27.05
N GLU A 755 7.43 -23.19 -25.74
CA GLU A 755 8.14 -24.21 -24.97
C GLU A 755 7.17 -25.02 -24.12
N ILE A 756 7.55 -26.26 -23.83
CA ILE A 756 6.81 -27.16 -22.94
C ILE A 756 7.63 -27.38 -21.67
N ASP A 757 7.01 -27.19 -20.51
CA ASP A 757 7.63 -27.52 -19.24
C ASP A 757 7.55 -29.03 -19.01
N ARG A 758 8.66 -29.71 -19.30
CA ARG A 758 8.77 -31.17 -19.22
C ARG A 758 8.53 -31.74 -17.83
N SER A 759 8.63 -30.93 -16.76
CA SER A 759 8.30 -31.40 -15.40
C SER A 759 6.81 -31.71 -15.23
N THR A 760 5.96 -31.21 -16.13
CA THR A 760 4.51 -31.42 -16.10
C THR A 760 4.03 -32.61 -16.94
N ALA A 761 4.89 -33.15 -17.82
CA ALA A 761 4.65 -34.34 -18.63
C ALA A 761 5.29 -35.59 -17.98
N ASP A 762 4.91 -36.81 -18.41
CA ASP A 762 5.62 -38.01 -17.96
C ASP A 762 7.06 -38.02 -18.52
N ILE A 763 7.99 -38.68 -17.80
CA ILE A 763 9.43 -38.70 -18.13
C ILE A 763 9.72 -39.08 -19.59
N ASN A 764 8.91 -39.98 -20.16
CA ASN A 764 9.08 -40.50 -21.51
C ASN A 764 8.17 -39.81 -22.55
N ASP A 765 7.36 -38.82 -22.18
CA ASP A 765 6.49 -38.13 -23.11
C ASP A 765 7.29 -37.09 -23.91
N ILE A 766 7.09 -37.07 -25.22
CA ILE A 766 7.77 -36.20 -26.17
C ILE A 766 6.76 -35.62 -27.17
N THR A 767 7.03 -34.42 -27.67
CA THR A 767 6.21 -33.79 -28.71
C THR A 767 6.43 -34.45 -30.07
N ASN A 768 5.39 -34.53 -30.89
CA ASN A 768 5.48 -35.08 -32.25
C ASN A 768 6.27 -34.16 -33.20
N ILE A 769 6.34 -32.87 -32.88
CA ILE A 769 7.15 -31.85 -33.57
C ILE A 769 8.33 -31.41 -32.72
N SER A 770 9.27 -30.68 -33.33
CA SER A 770 10.44 -30.15 -32.61
C SER A 770 10.08 -28.94 -31.75
N PHE A 771 10.57 -28.92 -30.52
CA PHE A 771 10.43 -27.81 -29.56
C PHE A 771 11.83 -27.33 -29.11
N PRO A 772 12.01 -26.03 -28.81
CA PRO A 772 11.03 -24.93 -28.88
C PRO A 772 10.51 -24.65 -30.29
N ALA A 773 9.21 -24.38 -30.44
CA ALA A 773 8.59 -24.08 -31.74
C ALA A 773 8.58 -22.56 -31.99
N SER A 774 9.15 -22.09 -33.11
CA SER A 774 9.10 -20.66 -33.49
C SER A 774 7.75 -20.33 -34.09
N LEU A 775 7.08 -19.30 -33.56
CA LEU A 775 5.75 -18.85 -33.95
C LEU A 775 5.76 -17.35 -34.25
N HIS A 776 5.28 -16.99 -35.44
CA HIS A 776 5.00 -15.61 -35.81
C HIS A 776 3.54 -15.27 -35.50
N LEU A 777 3.31 -14.43 -34.50
CA LEU A 777 1.97 -14.03 -34.05
C LEU A 777 1.60 -12.66 -34.61
N ALA A 778 0.91 -12.65 -35.76
CA ALA A 778 0.48 -11.43 -36.44
C ALA A 778 -1.05 -11.22 -36.43
N ASN A 779 -1.83 -12.30 -36.49
CA ASN A 779 -3.28 -12.22 -36.51
C ASN A 779 -3.84 -11.94 -35.11
N LYS A 780 -5.08 -11.44 -35.00
CA LYS A 780 -5.74 -11.26 -33.70
C LYS A 780 -5.86 -12.58 -32.92
N GLU A 781 -6.14 -13.66 -33.65
CA GLU A 781 -6.19 -15.03 -33.14
C GLU A 781 -5.27 -15.91 -33.98
N ASN A 782 -4.34 -16.61 -33.33
CA ASN A 782 -3.44 -17.57 -33.96
C ASN A 782 -3.70 -18.95 -33.36
N ILE A 783 -3.64 -20.01 -34.18
CA ILE A 783 -3.87 -21.39 -33.76
C ILE A 783 -2.61 -22.22 -34.01
N PHE A 784 -2.18 -22.98 -33.01
CA PHE A 784 -1.06 -23.92 -33.14
C PHE A 784 -1.35 -25.24 -32.44
N ASN A 785 -1.50 -26.32 -33.21
CA ASN A 785 -1.79 -27.65 -32.66
C ASN A 785 -0.58 -28.56 -32.81
N PHE A 786 -0.31 -29.37 -31.80
CA PHE A 786 0.73 -30.39 -31.83
C PHE A 786 0.29 -31.60 -31.00
N GLY A 787 1.01 -32.71 -31.07
CA GLY A 787 0.69 -33.94 -30.35
C GLY A 787 1.75 -34.33 -29.35
N LEU A 788 1.34 -35.06 -28.31
CA LEU A 788 2.23 -35.67 -27.32
C LEU A 788 2.19 -37.18 -27.46
N THR A 789 3.36 -37.82 -27.57
CA THR A 789 3.55 -39.27 -27.74
C THR A 789 4.61 -39.78 -26.76
N THR A 790 4.67 -41.09 -26.53
CA THR A 790 5.77 -41.70 -25.77
C THR A 790 7.01 -41.89 -26.67
N ALA A 791 8.17 -41.51 -26.16
CA ALA A 791 9.45 -41.59 -26.86
C ALA A 791 9.94 -43.03 -27.03
N ALA A 792 10.66 -43.26 -28.12
CA ALA A 792 11.34 -44.52 -28.43
C ALA A 792 12.80 -44.50 -27.95
N THR A 793 13.42 -45.68 -27.88
CA THR A 793 14.82 -45.84 -27.50
C THR A 793 15.55 -46.75 -28.48
N ILE A 794 16.75 -46.36 -28.90
CA ILE A 794 17.67 -47.28 -29.59
C ILE A 794 18.70 -47.75 -28.57
N LYS A 795 18.86 -49.06 -28.37
CA LYS A 795 19.93 -49.65 -27.56
C LYS A 795 20.86 -50.45 -28.46
N GLY A 796 22.12 -50.56 -28.08
CA GLY A 796 23.02 -51.45 -28.79
C GLY A 796 24.26 -51.82 -27.99
N ASN A 797 24.93 -52.85 -28.49
CA ASN A 797 26.18 -53.35 -27.94
C ASN A 797 27.21 -53.48 -29.05
N ILE A 798 28.47 -53.16 -28.74
CA ILE A 798 29.59 -53.30 -29.66
C ILE A 798 30.33 -54.59 -29.35
N GLN A 799 30.22 -55.57 -30.24
CA GLN A 799 30.89 -56.86 -30.12
C GLN A 799 32.10 -56.94 -31.05
N LEU A 800 33.21 -57.42 -30.50
CA LEU A 800 34.36 -57.83 -31.30
C LEU A 800 34.10 -59.25 -31.81
N SER A 801 34.01 -59.43 -33.13
CA SER A 801 33.85 -60.75 -33.73
C SER A 801 35.21 -61.40 -33.93
N ASP A 802 35.70 -62.10 -32.91
CA ASP A 802 36.81 -63.03 -33.03
C ASP A 802 36.27 -64.38 -33.55
N LYS A 803 36.13 -64.51 -34.87
CA LYS A 803 36.10 -65.84 -35.49
C LYS A 803 37.53 -66.24 -35.81
N GLU A 804 38.22 -66.80 -34.82
CA GLU A 804 39.26 -67.78 -35.07
C GLU A 804 38.64 -69.16 -34.82
N ASP A 805 38.55 -69.95 -35.88
CA ASP A 805 38.27 -71.37 -35.82
C ASP A 805 39.21 -72.01 -34.78
N LYS A 806 38.61 -72.69 -33.80
CA LYS A 806 39.30 -73.69 -33.00
C LYS A 806 39.73 -74.81 -33.95
N ASP A 807 40.90 -74.67 -34.55
CA ASP A 807 41.82 -75.74 -34.96
C ASP A 807 42.79 -75.19 -36.01
N ARG A 808 43.96 -74.70 -35.56
CA ARG A 808 45.24 -74.82 -36.29
C ARG A 808 46.43 -74.34 -35.44
N TYR A 809 47.25 -75.32 -35.07
CA TYR A 809 48.67 -75.32 -34.73
C TYR A 809 49.33 -74.04 -34.20
N HIS A 810 49.74 -74.12 -32.93
CA HIS A 810 50.77 -73.29 -32.31
C HIS A 810 52.08 -73.33 -33.09
N PHE A 811 52.61 -72.16 -33.48
CA PHE A 811 54.05 -71.97 -33.60
C PHE A 811 54.48 -70.63 -32.98
N VAL A 812 55.62 -70.68 -32.31
CA VAL A 812 56.15 -69.72 -31.35
C VAL A 812 56.76 -68.49 -32.06
N GLN A 813 56.45 -67.27 -31.62
CA GLN A 813 57.39 -66.29 -31.04
C GLN A 813 56.94 -64.82 -31.14
N TYR A 814 57.39 -64.06 -30.14
CA TYR A 814 57.58 -62.60 -30.06
C TYR A 814 56.37 -61.72 -29.64
N GLN A 815 56.32 -61.42 -28.33
CA GLN A 815 55.61 -60.25 -27.80
C GLN A 815 56.59 -59.07 -27.63
N PRO A 816 56.41 -57.95 -28.35
CA PRO A 816 56.96 -56.68 -27.90
C PRO A 816 56.04 -56.10 -26.82
N LYS A 817 56.54 -56.04 -25.59
CA LYS A 817 56.03 -55.14 -24.54
C LYS A 817 56.31 -53.71 -24.97
N ASN A 818 55.28 -52.99 -25.44
CA ASN A 818 55.04 -51.56 -25.20
C ASN A 818 53.98 -51.01 -26.18
N GLU A 819 52.70 -51.21 -25.88
CA GLU A 819 51.66 -50.24 -26.23
C GLU A 819 50.70 -50.13 -25.05
N LYS A 820 50.55 -48.92 -24.50
CA LYS A 820 49.45 -48.61 -23.57
C LYS A 820 48.15 -49.02 -24.28
N ASN A 821 47.38 -49.93 -23.69
CA ASN A 821 46.05 -50.33 -24.14
C ASN A 821 45.15 -49.09 -24.33
N LYS A 822 45.19 -48.46 -25.52
CA LYS A 822 44.21 -47.44 -25.91
C LYS A 822 42.90 -48.17 -26.08
N ARG A 823 41.95 -47.92 -25.16
CA ARG A 823 40.56 -48.34 -25.33
C ARG A 823 40.06 -47.81 -26.66
N GLN A 824 39.70 -48.71 -27.55
CA GLN A 824 39.21 -48.42 -28.89
C GLN A 824 37.77 -47.89 -28.77
N SER A 825 37.44 -46.83 -29.51
CA SER A 825 36.09 -46.25 -29.50
C SER A 825 35.56 -45.99 -30.90
N ILE A 826 34.23 -45.93 -31.01
CA ILE A 826 33.54 -45.48 -32.20
C ILE A 826 32.60 -44.34 -31.83
N ILE A 827 32.35 -43.45 -32.79
CA ILE A 827 31.30 -42.44 -32.63
C ILE A 827 30.05 -42.98 -33.30
N ILE A 828 28.97 -43.07 -32.54
CA ILE A 828 27.66 -43.47 -33.02
C ILE A 828 26.81 -42.20 -33.14
N GLU A 829 26.21 -41.99 -34.30
CA GLU A 829 25.33 -40.88 -34.60
C GLU A 829 23.94 -41.41 -34.95
N ALA A 830 22.91 -41.03 -34.20
CA ALA A 830 21.52 -41.27 -34.57
C ALA A 830 20.91 -39.97 -35.10
N SER A 831 20.37 -39.98 -36.31
CA SER A 831 19.76 -38.79 -36.93
C SER A 831 18.46 -39.12 -37.67
N ASN A 832 17.47 -38.25 -37.56
CA ASN A 832 16.20 -38.33 -38.31
C ASN A 832 16.01 -37.17 -39.31
N GLY A 833 17.10 -36.44 -39.63
CA GLY A 833 17.08 -35.26 -40.51
C GLY A 833 16.87 -33.93 -39.78
N GLU A 834 16.04 -33.89 -38.74
CA GLU A 834 15.84 -32.69 -37.91
C GLU A 834 16.71 -32.70 -36.64
N GLN A 835 16.86 -33.86 -36.02
CA GLN A 835 17.61 -34.07 -34.78
C GLN A 835 18.80 -34.99 -35.04
N THR A 836 19.91 -34.70 -34.37
CA THR A 836 21.13 -35.51 -34.43
C THR A 836 21.72 -35.66 -33.05
N TYR A 837 21.87 -36.91 -32.61
CA TYR A 837 22.51 -37.28 -31.35
C TYR A 837 23.80 -38.02 -31.62
N ARG A 838 24.86 -37.72 -30.87
CA ARG A 838 26.16 -38.40 -31.00
C ARG A 838 26.63 -38.91 -29.65
N LYS A 839 27.12 -40.15 -29.61
CA LYS A 839 27.78 -40.75 -28.44
C LYS A 839 29.11 -41.35 -28.85
N ILE A 840 30.10 -41.22 -27.98
CA ILE A 840 31.38 -41.95 -28.09
C ILE A 840 31.23 -43.21 -27.23
N VAL A 841 31.46 -44.37 -27.83
CA VAL A 841 31.23 -45.67 -27.17
C VAL A 841 32.46 -46.54 -27.36
N PHE A 842 32.94 -47.16 -26.29
CA PHE A 842 34.09 -48.05 -26.33
C PHE A 842 33.68 -49.48 -26.70
N ILE A 843 34.60 -50.24 -27.34
CA ILE A 843 34.34 -51.64 -27.68
C ILE A 843 34.03 -52.45 -26.41
N GLY A 844 32.96 -53.24 -26.44
CA GLY A 844 32.47 -54.03 -25.30
C GLY A 844 31.46 -53.29 -24.40
N GLU A 845 31.29 -51.98 -24.57
CA GLU A 845 30.29 -51.20 -23.81
C GLU A 845 28.93 -51.15 -24.54
N ASN A 846 27.87 -50.99 -23.75
CA ASN A 846 26.53 -50.75 -24.27
C ASN A 846 26.33 -49.25 -24.54
N PHE A 847 25.48 -48.94 -25.50
CA PHE A 847 25.00 -47.58 -25.75
C PHE A 847 23.49 -47.55 -25.87
N ASP A 848 22.96 -46.36 -25.63
CA ASP A 848 21.55 -46.08 -25.76
C ASP A 848 21.33 -44.68 -26.32
N PHE A 849 20.30 -44.49 -27.12
CA PHE A 849 19.73 -43.18 -27.44
C PHE A 849 18.31 -43.20 -26.92
N THR A 850 18.10 -42.52 -25.80
CA THR A 850 16.79 -42.36 -25.17
C THR A 850 16.09 -41.12 -25.72
N TYR A 851 14.78 -41.04 -25.49
CA TYR A 851 13.99 -39.85 -25.81
C TYR A 851 13.96 -39.52 -27.32
N LEU A 852 13.89 -40.55 -28.17
CA LEU A 852 13.78 -40.39 -29.61
C LEU A 852 12.31 -40.25 -30.04
N ARG A 853 12.03 -39.33 -30.96
CA ARG A 853 10.70 -39.23 -31.57
C ARG A 853 10.40 -40.48 -32.43
N PRO A 854 9.19 -41.03 -32.40
CA PRO A 854 8.78 -42.09 -33.32
C PRO A 854 8.98 -41.67 -34.78
N GLY A 855 9.38 -42.61 -35.64
CA GLY A 855 9.66 -42.39 -37.05
C GLY A 855 10.98 -43.01 -37.52
N GLU A 856 11.43 -42.60 -38.71
CA GLU A 856 12.63 -43.12 -39.35
C GLU A 856 13.92 -42.49 -38.79
N TRP A 857 14.80 -43.33 -38.27
CA TRP A 857 16.12 -42.95 -37.76
C TRP A 857 17.22 -43.64 -38.54
N LYS A 858 18.26 -42.89 -38.88
CA LYS A 858 19.50 -43.42 -39.46
C LYS A 858 20.60 -43.37 -38.39
N VAL A 859 21.12 -44.54 -38.04
CA VAL A 859 22.27 -44.67 -37.14
C VAL A 859 23.53 -44.85 -37.99
N LYS A 860 24.48 -43.92 -37.91
CA LYS A 860 25.77 -43.97 -38.62
C LYS A 860 26.91 -44.19 -37.63
N LEU A 861 27.92 -44.94 -38.05
CA LEU A 861 29.09 -45.26 -37.26
C LEU A 861 30.34 -44.64 -37.88
N TYR A 862 31.07 -43.86 -37.09
CA TYR A 862 32.33 -43.26 -37.52
C TYR A 862 33.52 -43.95 -36.85
N ARG A 863 34.52 -44.29 -37.67
CA ARG A 863 35.75 -45.01 -37.30
C ARG A 863 36.75 -44.17 -36.50
N ASN A 864 36.51 -42.89 -36.24
CA ASN A 864 37.53 -41.93 -35.81
C ASN A 864 38.33 -42.32 -34.54
N GLY A 865 37.79 -43.18 -33.66
CA GLY A 865 38.47 -43.70 -32.46
C GLY A 865 38.99 -45.15 -32.57
N LEU A 866 38.93 -45.76 -33.75
CA LEU A 866 39.20 -47.18 -34.00
C LEU A 866 40.50 -47.39 -34.80
N ASP A 867 41.37 -48.28 -34.32
CA ASP A 867 42.67 -48.64 -34.90
C ASP A 867 42.55 -49.17 -36.35
N LYS A 868 43.61 -48.98 -37.13
CA LYS A 868 43.70 -49.43 -38.53
C LYS A 868 43.44 -50.94 -38.70
N ARG A 869 43.70 -51.73 -37.66
CA ARG A 869 43.52 -53.18 -37.61
C ARG A 869 42.06 -53.65 -37.50
N TYR A 870 41.11 -52.76 -37.25
CA TYR A 870 39.69 -53.13 -37.09
C TYR A 870 38.81 -52.40 -38.12
N LYS A 871 37.81 -53.11 -38.64
CA LYS A 871 36.82 -52.59 -39.60
C LYS A 871 35.42 -52.77 -39.03
N ILE A 872 34.57 -51.75 -39.21
CA ILE A 872 33.15 -51.82 -38.89
C ILE A 872 32.47 -52.59 -40.03
N ALA A 873 31.78 -53.70 -39.72
CA ALA A 873 31.19 -54.56 -40.75
C ALA A 873 30.03 -53.88 -41.49
N VAL A 874 29.19 -53.14 -40.75
CA VAL A 874 28.06 -52.36 -41.26
C VAL A 874 28.12 -50.98 -40.61
N ASP A 875 28.29 -49.93 -41.41
CA ASP A 875 28.52 -48.56 -40.93
C ASP A 875 27.26 -47.70 -40.83
N SER A 876 26.12 -48.22 -41.29
CA SER A 876 24.83 -47.54 -41.18
C SER A 876 23.66 -48.50 -41.00
N PHE A 877 22.70 -48.10 -40.16
CA PHE A 877 21.46 -48.82 -39.88
C PHE A 877 20.27 -47.87 -40.09
N GLN A 878 19.20 -48.37 -40.69
CA GLN A 878 17.91 -47.68 -40.73
C GLN A 878 16.96 -48.32 -39.71
N CYS A 879 16.32 -47.51 -38.89
CA CYS A 879 15.44 -47.95 -37.82
C CYS A 879 14.14 -47.15 -37.89
N ASN A 880 13.03 -47.81 -38.17
CA ASN A 880 11.70 -47.21 -38.04
C ASN A 880 11.18 -47.48 -36.62
N LEU A 881 11.18 -46.45 -35.77
CA LEU A 881 10.80 -46.56 -34.37
C LEU A 881 9.30 -46.27 -34.18
N LYS A 882 8.57 -47.21 -33.60
CA LYS A 882 7.20 -47.03 -33.10
C LYS A 882 7.19 -46.39 -31.71
N THR A 883 6.02 -45.93 -31.30
CA THR A 883 5.79 -45.35 -29.97
C THR A 883 6.20 -46.32 -28.84
N SER A 884 7.02 -45.87 -27.90
CA SER A 884 7.54 -46.68 -26.78
C SER A 884 8.40 -47.89 -27.19
N GLU A 885 8.87 -47.96 -28.44
CA GLU A 885 9.68 -49.09 -28.91
C GLU A 885 11.14 -49.00 -28.42
N ILE A 886 11.71 -50.15 -28.06
CA ILE A 886 13.13 -50.31 -27.77
C ILE A 886 13.77 -51.11 -28.90
N GLN A 887 14.36 -50.41 -29.86
CA GLN A 887 15.06 -51.05 -30.98
C GLN A 887 16.48 -51.42 -30.55
N THR A 888 16.86 -52.69 -30.68
CA THR A 888 18.20 -53.17 -30.32
C THR A 888 19.07 -53.37 -31.57
N ILE A 889 20.29 -52.84 -31.57
CA ILE A 889 21.26 -52.94 -32.66
C ILE A 889 22.54 -53.60 -32.16
N ALA A 890 22.98 -54.68 -32.81
CA ALA A 890 24.28 -55.29 -32.56
C ALA A 890 25.30 -54.76 -33.58
N ILE A 891 26.38 -54.14 -33.10
CA ILE A 891 27.45 -53.63 -33.93
C ILE A 891 28.62 -54.60 -33.87
N HIS A 892 28.96 -55.21 -35.01
CA HIS A 892 30.09 -56.12 -35.10
C HIS A 892 31.33 -55.41 -35.67
N ILE A 893 32.42 -55.47 -34.92
CA ILE A 893 33.73 -55.00 -35.33
C ILE A 893 34.61 -56.22 -35.64
N VAL A 894 35.15 -56.27 -36.85
CA VAL A 894 36.00 -57.37 -37.33
C VAL A 894 37.45 -56.91 -37.44
N LYS A 895 38.39 -57.82 -37.16
CA LYS A 895 39.82 -57.56 -37.37
C LYS A 895 40.12 -57.65 -38.88
N GLN A 896 40.71 -56.59 -39.43
CA GLN A 896 41.10 -56.52 -40.83
C GLN A 896 42.36 -57.38 -41.04
N GLN A 897 42.25 -58.46 -41.82
CA GLN A 897 43.42 -59.25 -42.23
C GLN A 897 44.29 -58.40 -43.16
N SER A 898 45.57 -58.30 -42.84
CA SER A 898 46.58 -57.64 -43.67
C SER A 898 46.99 -58.56 -44.82
N GLU A 899 46.60 -58.24 -46.05
CA GLU A 899 47.24 -58.81 -47.23
C GLU A 899 48.67 -58.26 -47.34
N ILE A 900 49.65 -59.17 -47.35
CA ILE A 900 51.03 -58.84 -47.72
C ILE A 900 51.05 -58.75 -49.25
N LYS A 901 51.07 -57.53 -49.79
CA LYS A 901 51.42 -57.31 -51.20
C LYS A 901 52.95 -57.27 -51.31
N TYR A 902 53.52 -58.26 -52.00
CA TYR A 902 54.91 -58.19 -52.44
C TYR A 902 55.03 -57.11 -53.52
N GLN A 903 56.03 -56.24 -53.36
CA GLN A 903 56.31 -55.13 -54.25
C GLN A 903 57.23 -55.63 -55.38
N GLU A 904 56.71 -55.78 -56.60
CA GLU A 904 57.50 -56.01 -57.81
C GLU A 904 57.84 -54.66 -58.47
N GLU A 905 58.75 -53.87 -57.89
CA GLU A 905 59.40 -52.78 -58.61
C GLU A 905 60.70 -52.37 -57.91
N MET A 906 61.79 -52.22 -58.69
CA MET A 906 63.13 -51.88 -58.17
C MET A 906 63.18 -50.45 -57.64
N ILE A 907 63.78 -50.32 -56.46
CA ILE A 907 64.04 -49.05 -55.77
C ILE A 907 64.95 -48.16 -56.63
N LYS A 908 64.45 -47.00 -57.09
CA LYS A 908 65.26 -45.90 -57.63
C LYS A 908 65.64 -44.95 -56.50
N VAL A 909 66.95 -44.83 -56.24
CA VAL A 909 67.53 -43.86 -55.31
C VAL A 909 67.73 -42.52 -56.03
N GLY A 910 67.13 -41.45 -55.53
CA GLY A 910 67.34 -40.08 -55.99
C GLY A 910 67.70 -39.17 -54.82
N TYR A 911 68.86 -38.51 -54.91
CA TYR A 911 69.31 -37.52 -53.93
C TYR A 911 68.51 -36.22 -54.05
N ASN A 912 68.02 -35.70 -52.92
CA ASN A 912 67.42 -34.38 -52.82
C ASN A 912 68.47 -33.35 -52.39
N GLU A 913 68.80 -32.40 -53.28
CA GLU A 913 69.45 -31.15 -52.88
C GLU A 913 68.44 -30.22 -52.20
N ALA A 914 68.85 -29.65 -51.08
CA ALA A 914 68.06 -28.71 -50.29
C ALA A 914 68.01 -27.32 -50.96
N LYS A 915 66.81 -26.73 -51.05
CA LYS A 915 66.67 -25.27 -51.19
C LYS A 915 65.83 -24.67 -50.06
N LYS A 916 66.45 -23.64 -49.47
CA LYS A 916 66.10 -22.87 -48.27
C LYS A 916 64.77 -22.12 -48.41
N LYS A 917 64.05 -22.06 -47.29
CA LYS A 917 62.91 -21.17 -47.02
C LYS A 917 63.37 -19.72 -46.84
N LYS A 918 62.58 -18.78 -47.38
CA LYS A 918 62.27 -17.52 -46.69
C LYS A 918 60.95 -17.71 -45.96
#